data_AF-A0A7Y6XTD0-F1
#
_entry.id   AF-A0A7Y6XTD0-F1
#
_cell.length_a   1.000
_cell.length_b   1.000
_cell.length_c   1.000
_cell.angle_alpha   90.00
_cell.angle_beta   90.00
_cell.angle_gamma   90.00
#
_symmetry.space_group_name_H-M   'P 1'
#
loop_
_entity.id
_entity.type
_entity.pdbx_description
1 polymer ?
#
loop_
_entity_poly.entity_id
_entity_poly.type
_entity_poly.pdbx_seq_one_letter_code
_entity_poly.pdbx_strand_id
1 'polypeptide(L)'
;MFKKTIIISLVALVVSSCSQERSVYKVQDKIQSEVQPVSLEYVRLKDGAFKQAQKADAAWLLDLEPDRLLHRYRLYAGLEPKGEIYGGWESRGISGHSLGHYLTALSLMYASTGDQIYKDRVDYIVDELTLCQNAFGNGYVGAIPEQDRIWAEVAAGDIRSQGFDLNGGWVPWYTQHKVWAGLIDAYKYAENEQALTVVSKLSDWAYDTFSGLTEEQFQEMLACEHGGMNESLADLYAITGNKNYLELSERFNHHSIFEPLAQEEDDLAGKHANTQIPKIIGAARQYELTGSSTSQTVASYFFDEVLSEHSYVNGGNSEYEHFGQPGQLSERLSMSTSETCNTYNMLKLAQHLQTWHLNSKRGDYIERALFNHILASQNPESGMVAYFVPLNTGGYKEYSTPFDSFWCCVGSGLENHAKYGAYIFYESTGGDLIVDQYLASDLNYDQWSLSMETSFPESEEVKIIIERMPKGKQLRFRKPFWTSNISASVNGNSKQVVIDKNGYFHLDSKLKAGDEITLLFPMQFRMEAMPDDASKQALFYGPTLMAGVLDSATFPSSLDYPVFITDQQSPESWLEEEGKMEVHSVNVGQPADVTFKPFYELVDEKYLIYMDLYDQSAWEVRKKEVAELKRKEEDIRRRTIDVLRIGEMQPERDHHLEGENTLSGEAMGRKWRHAENGGWFSFTMKVESQVANQLVVTYWGSDIGNREFDILVDGKKLASQVLERNMPEEFYDEHYDIPTSWTSGKNEVTVRFQAKPEKIAGGIYGVRMMKLR
;
A
#
# COMPACT_ATOMS: atom_id res chain seq x y z
N MET A 1 65.80 13.80 50.80
CA MET A 1 65.32 12.79 49.82
C MET A 1 63.96 12.28 50.29
N PHE A 2 62.87 12.77 49.71
CA PHE A 2 61.53 12.18 49.88
C PHE A 2 60.83 12.27 48.53
N LYS A 3 60.44 11.10 47.98
CA LYS A 3 59.66 10.96 46.76
C LYS A 3 58.24 11.44 47.02
N LYS A 4 57.71 12.32 46.17
CA LYS A 4 56.28 12.66 46.08
C LYS A 4 55.69 12.05 44.82
N THR A 5 54.74 11.16 45.01
CA THR A 5 53.83 10.62 43.98
C THR A 5 52.80 11.69 43.65
N ILE A 6 52.65 12.03 42.36
CA ILE A 6 51.54 12.85 41.85
C ILE A 6 50.60 11.89 41.10
N ILE A 7 49.39 11.73 41.62
CA ILE A 7 48.28 11.05 40.96
C ILE A 7 47.57 12.10 40.10
N ILE A 8 47.52 11.90 38.79
CA ILE A 8 46.72 12.69 37.86
C ILE A 8 45.37 11.99 37.74
N SER A 9 44.32 12.59 38.33
CA SER A 9 42.93 12.20 38.08
C SER A 9 42.47 12.87 36.79
N LEU A 10 42.21 12.05 35.76
CA LEU A 10 41.45 12.47 34.58
C LEU A 10 39.97 12.59 35.00
N VAL A 11 39.44 13.81 35.01
CA VAL A 11 38.00 14.07 35.05
C VAL A 11 37.52 14.12 33.61
N ALA A 12 36.85 13.06 33.15
CA ALA A 12 36.06 13.12 31.93
C ALA A 12 34.78 13.91 32.23
N LEU A 13 34.70 15.14 31.71
CA LEU A 13 33.43 15.86 31.64
C LEU A 13 32.56 15.17 30.58
N VAL A 14 31.59 14.38 31.02
CA VAL A 14 30.42 14.04 30.20
C VAL A 14 29.55 15.29 30.20
N VAL A 15 29.55 16.01 29.08
CA VAL A 15 28.63 17.13 28.86
C VAL A 15 27.25 16.50 28.62
N SER A 16 26.43 16.44 29.67
CA SER A 16 25.00 16.19 29.54
C SER A 16 24.38 17.47 28.97
N SER A 17 24.29 17.57 27.65
CA SER A 17 23.39 18.53 27.02
C SER A 17 21.97 17.99 27.23
N CYS A 18 21.21 18.60 28.15
CA CYS A 18 19.76 18.54 28.06
C CYS A 18 19.38 19.18 26.72
N SER A 19 19.08 18.37 25.71
CA SER A 19 18.47 18.82 24.47
C SER A 19 17.06 19.30 24.81
N GLN A 20 16.89 20.61 25.00
CA GLN A 20 15.58 21.21 24.91
C GLN A 20 15.06 20.94 23.51
N GLU A 21 13.97 20.19 23.39
CA GLU A 21 13.31 19.96 22.10
C GLU A 21 13.13 21.29 21.38
N ARG A 22 13.61 21.33 20.13
CA ARG A 22 13.30 22.43 19.24
C ARG A 22 11.83 22.30 18.89
N SER A 23 10.98 23.13 19.49
CA SER A 23 9.58 23.21 19.07
C SER A 23 9.52 23.74 17.63
N VAL A 24 9.27 22.84 16.67
CA VAL A 24 9.13 23.17 15.25
C VAL A 24 7.84 23.94 14.96
N TYR A 25 6.86 23.89 15.87
CA TYR A 25 5.55 24.49 15.73
C TYR A 25 5.42 25.82 16.50
N LYS A 26 5.00 26.89 15.80
CA LYS A 26 4.67 28.18 16.40
C LYS A 26 3.24 28.22 16.95
N VAL A 27 2.32 27.50 16.30
CA VAL A 27 0.94 27.34 16.78
C VAL A 27 0.85 25.96 17.42
N GLN A 28 0.41 25.94 18.68
CA GLN A 28 0.15 24.70 19.41
C GLN A 28 -1.24 24.20 19.09
N ASP A 29 -1.44 22.88 19.22
CA ASP A 29 -2.75 22.26 19.08
C ASP A 29 -3.73 22.90 20.07
N LYS A 30 -4.96 23.14 19.60
CA LYS A 30 -6.03 23.71 20.40
C LYS A 30 -6.69 22.64 21.27
N ILE A 31 -6.77 21.42 20.77
CA ILE A 31 -7.22 20.28 21.57
C ILE A 31 -6.09 19.86 22.51
N GLN A 32 -6.45 19.32 23.66
CA GLN A 32 -5.46 18.70 24.54
C GLN A 32 -5.28 17.25 24.14
N SER A 33 -4.18 16.93 23.44
CA SER A 33 -3.78 15.54 23.19
C SER A 33 -3.50 14.83 24.52
N GLU A 34 -3.90 13.56 24.64
CA GLU A 34 -3.60 12.74 25.83
C GLU A 34 -2.16 12.23 25.82
N VAL A 35 -1.66 11.93 24.61
CA VAL A 35 -0.30 11.43 24.38
C VAL A 35 0.28 12.03 23.10
N GLN A 36 1.60 12.01 22.99
CA GLN A 36 2.36 12.42 21.81
C GLN A 36 3.32 11.30 21.39
N PRO A 37 3.48 11.00 20.10
CA PRO A 37 4.47 10.02 19.66
C PRO A 37 5.88 10.54 19.97
N VAL A 38 6.75 9.67 20.46
CA VAL A 38 8.17 10.02 20.61
C VAL A 38 8.80 10.16 19.23
N SER A 39 9.56 11.23 18.99
CA SER A 39 10.17 11.47 17.67
C SER A 39 11.13 10.35 17.27
N LEU A 40 11.18 10.06 15.96
CA LEU A 40 12.02 9.04 15.34
C LEU A 40 13.51 9.19 15.68
N GLU A 41 13.99 10.42 15.86
CA GLU A 41 15.39 10.71 16.20
C GLU A 41 15.86 10.06 17.51
N TYR A 42 14.93 9.69 18.38
CA TYR A 42 15.21 9.11 19.70
C TYR A 42 15.03 7.59 19.76
N VAL A 43 14.55 6.95 18.69
CA VAL A 43 14.25 5.51 18.64
C VAL A 43 15.15 4.83 17.61
N ARG A 44 15.89 3.80 18.02
CA ARG A 44 16.77 3.01 17.15
C ARG A 44 16.35 1.56 17.15
N LEU A 45 15.90 1.07 15.99
CA LEU A 45 15.58 -0.35 15.83
C LEU A 45 16.83 -1.22 15.95
N LYS A 46 16.69 -2.35 16.67
CA LYS A 46 17.66 -3.45 16.76
C LYS A 46 17.38 -4.53 15.73
N ASP A 47 18.27 -5.50 15.62
CA ASP A 47 18.13 -6.60 14.66
C ASP A 47 16.78 -7.34 14.80
N GLY A 48 16.19 -7.68 13.65
CA GLY A 48 14.84 -8.23 13.51
C GLY A 48 14.26 -7.85 12.13
N ALA A 49 13.08 -8.37 11.79
CA ALA A 49 12.49 -8.20 10.46
C ALA A 49 12.31 -6.73 10.05
N PHE A 50 11.83 -5.87 10.95
CA PHE A 50 11.68 -4.43 10.68
C PHE A 50 13.01 -3.70 10.45
N LYS A 51 14.08 -4.11 11.15
CA LYS A 51 15.41 -3.52 10.91
C LYS A 51 16.01 -4.01 9.61
N GLN A 52 15.74 -5.24 9.20
CA GLN A 52 16.12 -5.74 7.88
C GLN A 52 15.41 -4.97 6.78
N ALA A 53 14.09 -4.77 6.89
CA ALA A 53 13.31 -3.96 5.96
C ALA A 53 13.84 -2.51 5.87
N GLN A 54 14.10 -1.88 7.03
CA GLN A 54 14.72 -0.55 7.08
C GLN A 54 16.08 -0.52 6.36
N LYS A 55 16.93 -1.54 6.55
CA LYS A 55 18.25 -1.62 5.88
C LYS A 55 18.13 -1.80 4.37
N ALA A 56 17.16 -2.60 3.90
CA ALA A 56 16.93 -2.82 2.47
C ALA A 56 16.44 -1.55 1.77
N ASP A 57 15.48 -0.85 2.38
CA ASP A 57 14.97 0.44 1.90
C ASP A 57 16.06 1.53 1.91
N ALA A 58 16.81 1.63 3.01
CA ALA A 58 17.96 2.52 3.15
C ALA A 58 18.98 2.34 2.02
N ALA A 59 19.29 1.10 1.64
CA ALA A 59 20.18 0.82 0.52
C ALA A 59 19.59 1.31 -0.81
N TRP A 60 18.32 1.03 -1.08
CA TRP A 60 17.66 1.48 -2.30
C TRP A 60 17.57 3.01 -2.40
N LEU A 61 17.29 3.70 -1.29
CA LEU A 61 17.31 5.17 -1.26
C LEU A 61 18.66 5.74 -1.70
N LEU A 62 19.76 5.03 -1.44
CA LEU A 62 21.10 5.43 -1.87
C LEU A 62 21.41 5.05 -3.33
N ASP A 63 20.73 4.04 -3.89
CA ASP A 63 20.87 3.69 -5.32
C ASP A 63 20.14 4.68 -6.24
N LEU A 64 19.12 5.38 -5.73
CA LEU A 64 18.44 6.44 -6.48
C LEU A 64 19.35 7.66 -6.68
N GLU A 65 19.24 8.31 -7.83
CA GLU A 65 20.01 9.48 -8.24
C GLU A 65 19.13 10.73 -8.19
N PRO A 66 19.40 11.69 -7.29
CA PRO A 66 18.57 12.90 -7.14
C PRO A 66 18.38 13.69 -8.45
N ASP A 67 19.43 13.80 -9.26
CA ASP A 67 19.42 14.58 -10.50
C ASP A 67 18.45 14.04 -11.56
N ARG A 68 18.15 12.73 -11.52
CA ARG A 68 17.18 12.09 -12.42
C ARG A 68 15.74 12.42 -12.03
N LEU A 69 15.44 12.48 -10.73
CA LEU A 69 14.16 12.95 -10.20
C LEU A 69 13.98 14.47 -10.35
N LEU A 70 15.09 15.24 -10.31
CA LEU A 70 15.12 16.68 -10.53
C LEU A 70 15.04 17.08 -12.01
N HIS A 71 15.06 16.13 -12.95
CA HIS A 71 15.17 16.39 -14.39
C HIS A 71 14.16 17.44 -14.89
N ARG A 72 12.85 17.20 -14.67
CA ARG A 72 11.78 18.09 -15.17
C ARG A 72 11.65 19.37 -14.38
N TYR A 73 12.00 19.37 -13.08
CA TYR A 73 12.08 20.61 -12.29
C TYR A 73 13.06 21.59 -12.91
N ARG A 74 14.26 21.11 -13.27
CA ARG A 74 15.29 21.92 -13.92
C ARG A 74 14.84 22.35 -15.32
N LEU A 75 14.38 21.40 -16.13
CA LEU A 75 13.93 21.66 -17.50
C LEU A 75 12.86 22.75 -17.57
N TYR A 76 11.80 22.64 -16.76
CA TYR A 76 10.69 23.61 -16.79
C TYR A 76 11.05 24.94 -16.14
N ALA A 77 12.02 24.97 -15.22
CA ALA A 77 12.60 26.21 -14.71
C ALA A 77 13.56 26.90 -15.71
N GLY A 78 13.75 26.34 -16.92
CA GLY A 78 14.68 26.86 -17.92
C GLY A 78 16.15 26.59 -17.61
N LEU A 79 16.44 25.63 -16.71
CA LEU A 79 17.78 25.19 -16.34
C LEU A 79 18.13 23.87 -17.05
N GLU A 80 19.42 23.66 -17.32
CA GLU A 80 19.87 22.39 -17.92
C GLU A 80 19.68 21.22 -16.94
N PRO A 81 18.97 20.14 -17.31
CA PRO A 81 18.88 18.91 -16.51
C PRO A 81 20.26 18.27 -16.28
N LYS A 82 20.45 17.67 -15.10
CA LYS A 82 21.74 17.06 -14.70
C LYS A 82 21.77 15.53 -14.80
N GLY A 83 20.61 14.89 -14.91
CA GLY A 83 20.45 13.45 -15.09
C GLY A 83 19.32 13.15 -16.08
N GLU A 84 19.34 11.97 -16.67
CA GLU A 84 18.23 11.50 -17.50
C GLU A 84 17.00 11.18 -16.64
N ILE A 85 15.81 11.51 -17.16
CA ILE A 85 14.56 11.22 -16.46
C ILE A 85 14.44 9.73 -16.13
N TYR A 86 13.85 9.42 -14.98
CA TYR A 86 13.50 8.06 -14.63
C TYR A 86 12.38 7.49 -15.51
N GLY A 87 12.30 6.16 -15.60
CA GLY A 87 11.23 5.45 -16.29
C GLY A 87 9.91 5.51 -15.54
N GLY A 88 9.00 4.58 -15.85
CA GLY A 88 7.73 4.46 -15.14
C GLY A 88 6.88 5.73 -15.22
N TRP A 89 6.15 6.02 -14.15
CA TRP A 89 5.25 7.17 -14.10
C TRP A 89 5.98 8.53 -14.07
N GLU A 90 7.25 8.58 -13.64
CA GLU A 90 8.07 9.81 -13.70
C GLU A 90 8.30 10.27 -15.15
N SER A 91 8.46 9.35 -16.10
CA SER A 91 8.53 9.72 -17.53
C SER A 91 7.18 10.15 -18.13
N ARG A 92 6.06 9.92 -17.43
CA ARG A 92 4.67 10.16 -17.89
C ARG A 92 4.09 11.46 -17.32
N GLY A 93 2.80 11.51 -17.00
CA GLY A 93 2.07 12.74 -16.64
C GLY A 93 2.19 13.20 -15.19
N ILE A 94 2.70 12.36 -14.27
CA ILE A 94 2.68 12.62 -12.81
C ILE A 94 4.08 12.98 -12.24
N SER A 95 5.03 13.33 -13.12
CA SER A 95 6.42 13.60 -12.71
C SER A 95 6.55 14.63 -11.59
N GLY A 96 7.45 14.33 -10.66
CA GLY A 96 7.72 15.14 -9.48
C GLY A 96 7.15 14.54 -8.20
N HIS A 97 6.14 13.68 -8.29
CA HIS A 97 5.56 13.02 -7.12
C HIS A 97 6.58 12.12 -6.42
N SER A 98 7.44 11.43 -7.19
CA SER A 98 8.46 10.54 -6.62
C SER A 98 9.57 11.32 -5.94
N LEU A 99 9.93 12.52 -6.45
CA LEU A 99 10.89 13.40 -5.75
C LEU A 99 10.35 13.81 -4.38
N GLY A 100 9.06 14.16 -4.29
CA GLY A 100 8.43 14.53 -3.03
C GLY A 100 8.49 13.40 -1.99
N HIS A 101 8.06 12.20 -2.40
CA HIS A 101 8.17 11.00 -1.56
C HIS A 101 9.62 10.67 -1.18
N TYR A 102 10.55 10.76 -2.13
CA TYR A 102 11.96 10.52 -1.89
C TYR A 102 12.55 11.49 -0.87
N LEU A 103 12.13 12.76 -0.91
CA LEU A 103 12.54 13.78 0.05
C LEU A 103 12.01 13.47 1.47
N THR A 104 10.76 13.05 1.61
CA THR A 104 10.21 12.55 2.89
C THR A 104 10.99 11.32 3.37
N ALA A 105 11.19 10.33 2.51
CA ALA A 105 11.87 9.08 2.85
C ALA A 105 13.30 9.31 3.35
N LEU A 106 14.09 10.14 2.66
CA LEU A 106 15.45 10.52 3.09
C LEU A 106 15.43 11.24 4.46
N SER A 107 14.46 12.14 4.66
CA SER A 107 14.34 12.90 5.91
C SER A 107 13.99 12.00 7.09
N LEU A 108 13.04 11.08 6.90
CA LEU A 108 12.66 10.07 7.89
C LEU A 108 13.81 9.08 8.14
N MET A 109 14.52 8.65 7.10
CA MET A 109 15.64 7.72 7.24
C MET A 109 16.81 8.36 8.00
N TYR A 110 17.09 9.64 7.76
CA TYR A 110 18.04 10.42 8.57
C TYR A 110 17.62 10.45 10.04
N ALA A 111 16.38 10.80 10.35
CA ALA A 111 15.91 10.82 11.75
C ALA A 111 16.04 9.44 12.41
N SER A 112 15.62 8.37 11.72
CA SER A 112 15.61 7.02 12.27
C SER A 112 17.00 6.38 12.42
N THR A 113 18.01 6.84 11.68
CA THR A 113 19.35 6.23 11.69
C THR A 113 20.42 7.14 12.27
N GLY A 114 20.28 8.46 12.12
CA GLY A 114 21.32 9.46 12.37
C GLY A 114 22.42 9.46 11.31
N ASP A 115 22.26 8.76 10.18
CA ASP A 115 23.29 8.69 9.14
C ASP A 115 23.25 9.93 8.23
N GLN A 116 24.34 10.70 8.30
CA GLN A 116 24.48 12.00 7.66
C GLN A 116 24.30 11.95 6.13
N ILE A 117 24.57 10.82 5.47
CA ILE A 117 24.45 10.70 4.02
C ILE A 117 23.03 11.00 3.50
N TYR A 118 22.00 10.64 4.27
CA TYR A 118 20.62 10.91 3.89
C TYR A 118 20.31 12.41 3.98
N LYS A 119 20.78 13.06 5.05
CA LYS A 119 20.66 14.52 5.20
C LYS A 119 21.41 15.28 4.11
N ASP A 120 22.61 14.84 3.74
CA ASP A 120 23.37 15.48 2.66
C ASP A 120 22.62 15.43 1.31
N ARG A 121 21.88 14.34 1.05
CA ARG A 121 20.98 14.24 -0.12
C ARG A 121 19.76 15.14 -0.02
N VAL A 122 19.13 15.23 1.15
CA VAL A 122 18.04 16.19 1.41
C VAL A 122 18.52 17.60 1.12
N ASP A 123 19.67 17.99 1.68
CA ASP A 123 20.23 19.33 1.50
C ASP A 123 20.51 19.62 0.02
N TYR A 124 21.10 18.67 -0.71
CA TYR A 124 21.30 18.79 -2.16
C TYR A 124 20.00 19.00 -2.94
N ILE A 125 18.98 18.18 -2.68
CA ILE A 125 17.68 18.30 -3.37
C ILE A 125 17.04 19.66 -3.11
N VAL A 126 17.06 20.12 -1.85
CA VAL A 126 16.49 21.41 -1.47
C VAL A 126 17.24 22.58 -2.12
N ASP A 127 18.57 22.50 -2.22
CA ASP A 127 19.38 23.48 -2.95
C ASP A 127 18.99 23.54 -4.43
N GLU A 128 18.83 22.39 -5.08
CA GLU A 128 18.43 22.32 -6.50
C GLU A 128 17.00 22.83 -6.72
N LEU A 129 16.05 22.48 -5.83
CA LEU A 129 14.69 23.03 -5.86
C LEU A 129 14.68 24.54 -5.65
N THR A 130 15.57 25.06 -4.80
CA THR A 130 15.72 26.51 -4.57
C THR A 130 16.20 27.22 -5.84
N LEU A 131 17.17 26.64 -6.57
CA LEU A 131 17.61 27.16 -7.86
C LEU A 131 16.46 27.20 -8.87
N CYS A 132 15.66 26.13 -8.95
CA CYS A 132 14.50 26.05 -9.85
C CYS A 132 13.42 27.09 -9.47
N GLN A 133 13.06 27.18 -8.19
CA GLN A 133 12.05 28.13 -7.70
C GLN A 133 12.47 29.59 -7.95
N ASN A 134 13.76 29.90 -7.75
CA ASN A 134 14.29 31.23 -8.04
C ASN A 134 14.28 31.56 -9.55
N ALA A 135 14.50 30.56 -10.42
CA ALA A 135 14.46 30.75 -11.86
C ALA A 135 13.02 30.99 -12.39
N PHE A 136 12.00 30.32 -11.81
CA PHE A 136 10.60 30.66 -12.07
C PHE A 136 10.24 32.06 -11.58
N GLY A 137 10.72 32.45 -10.39
CA GLY A 137 10.61 33.81 -9.85
C GLY A 137 9.24 34.19 -9.29
N ASN A 138 8.24 33.30 -9.33
CA ASN A 138 6.89 33.51 -8.81
C ASN A 138 6.55 32.70 -7.55
N GLY A 139 7.52 31.97 -6.99
CA GLY A 139 7.34 31.09 -5.82
C GLY A 139 6.96 29.65 -6.16
N TYR A 140 6.57 29.36 -7.40
CA TYR A 140 6.27 28.00 -7.83
C TYR A 140 7.54 27.17 -8.08
N VAL A 141 7.47 25.87 -7.80
CA VAL A 141 8.44 24.85 -8.21
C VAL A 141 7.70 23.55 -8.47
N GLY A 142 7.91 22.94 -9.64
CA GLY A 142 7.16 21.76 -10.07
C GLY A 142 7.77 21.11 -11.30
N ALA A 143 7.35 19.87 -11.56
CA ALA A 143 7.79 19.03 -12.66
C ALA A 143 6.64 18.46 -13.50
N ILE A 144 5.43 19.02 -13.34
CA ILE A 144 4.22 18.52 -13.98
C ILE A 144 4.22 18.96 -15.46
N PRO A 145 4.05 18.05 -16.43
CA PRO A 145 3.89 18.44 -17.83
C PRO A 145 2.72 19.41 -18.01
N GLU A 146 2.89 20.44 -18.85
CA GLU A 146 1.88 21.48 -19.11
C GLU A 146 1.46 22.31 -17.88
N GLN A 147 2.25 22.29 -16.79
CA GLN A 147 1.91 22.98 -15.53
C GLN A 147 1.52 24.46 -15.69
N ASP A 148 2.27 25.23 -16.49
CA ASP A 148 1.98 26.67 -16.65
C ASP A 148 0.59 26.90 -17.26
N ARG A 149 0.20 26.08 -18.24
CA ARG A 149 -1.12 26.13 -18.87
C ARG A 149 -2.21 25.69 -17.89
N ILE A 150 -2.01 24.55 -17.22
CA ILE A 150 -2.98 23.98 -16.27
C ILE A 150 -3.28 25.00 -15.17
N TRP A 151 -2.24 25.56 -14.52
CA TRP A 151 -2.43 26.52 -13.44
C TRP A 151 -3.04 27.84 -13.89
N ALA A 152 -2.67 28.34 -15.07
CA ALA A 152 -3.26 29.56 -15.62
C ALA A 152 -4.75 29.40 -15.96
N GLU A 153 -5.15 28.27 -16.55
CA GLU A 153 -6.56 27.98 -16.86
C GLU A 153 -7.38 27.83 -15.57
N VAL A 154 -6.90 27.03 -14.62
CA VAL A 154 -7.58 26.83 -13.33
C VAL A 154 -7.72 28.15 -12.58
N ALA A 155 -6.66 28.97 -12.50
CA ALA A 155 -6.70 30.28 -11.85
C ALA A 155 -7.68 31.26 -12.53
N ALA A 156 -7.90 31.11 -13.83
CA ALA A 156 -8.90 31.89 -14.58
C ALA A 156 -10.34 31.37 -14.41
N GLY A 157 -10.54 30.27 -13.67
CA GLY A 157 -11.84 29.62 -13.48
C GLY A 157 -12.28 28.74 -14.64
N ASP A 158 -11.39 28.42 -15.59
CA ASP A 158 -11.62 27.39 -16.61
C ASP A 158 -11.19 26.04 -16.04
N ILE A 159 -12.14 25.31 -15.47
CA ILE A 159 -11.89 24.09 -14.71
C ILE A 159 -12.58 22.93 -15.43
N ARG A 160 -11.81 21.89 -15.76
CA ARG A 160 -12.29 20.61 -16.31
C ARG A 160 -11.68 19.52 -15.44
N SER A 161 -12.47 19.01 -14.51
CA SER A 161 -11.96 18.19 -13.40
C SER A 161 -12.80 16.93 -13.25
N GLN A 162 -12.16 15.77 -13.30
CA GLN A 162 -12.82 14.49 -13.07
C GLN A 162 -11.81 13.41 -12.69
N GLY A 163 -12.02 12.76 -11.53
CA GLY A 163 -11.24 11.59 -11.12
C GLY A 163 -9.75 11.91 -10.97
N PHE A 164 -8.97 11.60 -12.00
CA PHE A 164 -7.52 11.80 -12.02
C PHE A 164 -7.05 12.91 -13.00
N ASP A 165 -7.98 13.59 -13.66
CA ASP A 165 -7.68 14.63 -14.65
C ASP A 165 -8.08 16.02 -14.13
N LEU A 166 -7.14 16.97 -14.22
CA LEU A 166 -7.41 18.39 -14.08
C LEU A 166 -6.84 19.12 -15.30
N ASN A 167 -7.71 19.59 -16.17
CA ASN A 167 -7.38 20.32 -17.39
C ASN A 167 -6.39 19.58 -18.33
N GLY A 168 -6.47 18.24 -18.37
CA GLY A 168 -5.56 17.37 -19.12
C GLY A 168 -4.30 16.97 -18.35
N GLY A 169 -4.12 17.46 -17.12
CA GLY A 169 -3.03 17.08 -16.23
C GLY A 169 -3.41 15.89 -15.36
N TRP A 170 -2.48 14.95 -15.18
CA TRP A 170 -2.68 13.79 -14.32
C TRP A 170 -2.41 14.16 -12.85
N VAL A 171 -3.48 14.29 -12.06
CA VAL A 171 -3.48 14.57 -10.60
C VAL A 171 -2.48 15.63 -10.13
N PRO A 172 -2.47 16.83 -10.72
CA PRO A 172 -1.40 17.81 -10.49
C PRO A 172 -1.31 18.30 -9.04
N TRP A 173 -2.42 18.38 -8.31
CA TRP A 173 -2.41 18.69 -6.87
C TRP A 173 -1.89 17.55 -6.00
N TYR A 174 -2.15 16.29 -6.37
CA TYR A 174 -1.52 15.14 -5.69
C TYR A 174 0.00 15.17 -5.84
N THR A 175 0.49 15.51 -7.03
CA THR A 175 1.93 15.62 -7.30
C THR A 175 2.54 16.71 -6.44
N GLN A 176 1.93 17.90 -6.43
CA GLN A 176 2.41 18.98 -5.57
C GLN A 176 2.31 18.66 -4.08
N HIS A 177 1.26 17.99 -3.62
CA HIS A 177 1.16 17.52 -2.25
C HIS A 177 2.43 16.76 -1.80
N LYS A 178 3.01 15.89 -2.64
CA LYS A 178 4.24 15.16 -2.26
C LYS A 178 5.44 16.08 -2.09
N VAL A 179 5.56 17.10 -2.94
CA VAL A 179 6.64 18.08 -2.83
C VAL A 179 6.48 18.92 -1.55
N TRP A 180 5.24 19.30 -1.22
CA TRP A 180 4.93 19.98 0.04
C TRP A 180 5.30 19.13 1.25
N ALA A 181 4.81 17.88 1.29
CA ALA A 181 5.10 16.95 2.38
C ALA A 181 6.61 16.73 2.53
N GLY A 182 7.32 16.45 1.43
CA GLY A 182 8.77 16.28 1.43
C GLY A 182 9.54 17.49 1.96
N LEU A 183 9.17 18.71 1.56
CA LEU A 183 9.83 19.93 2.06
C LEU A 183 9.53 20.20 3.54
N ILE A 184 8.31 19.90 3.99
CA ILE A 184 7.93 19.99 5.41
C ILE A 184 8.73 18.98 6.23
N ASP A 185 8.85 17.74 5.76
CA ASP A 185 9.60 16.68 6.43
C ASP A 185 11.11 16.95 6.44
N ALA A 186 11.66 17.53 5.35
CA ALA A 186 13.05 18.00 5.33
C ALA A 186 13.32 19.07 6.39
N TYR A 187 12.38 19.97 6.64
CA TYR A 187 12.49 20.93 7.74
C TYR A 187 12.38 20.25 9.11
N LYS A 188 11.40 19.36 9.31
CA LYS A 188 11.10 18.73 10.61
C LYS A 188 12.17 17.73 11.04
N TYR A 189 12.63 16.88 10.12
CA TYR A 189 13.47 15.73 10.43
C TYR A 189 14.93 15.89 10.02
N ALA A 190 15.22 16.69 8.97
CA ALA A 190 16.59 16.95 8.51
C ALA A 190 17.10 18.36 8.86
N GLU A 191 16.34 19.10 9.68
CA GLU A 191 16.66 20.44 10.18
C GLU A 191 16.98 21.46 9.06
N ASN A 192 16.34 21.31 7.89
CA ASN A 192 16.62 22.15 6.73
C ASN A 192 15.71 23.40 6.67
N GLU A 193 16.23 24.55 7.13
CA GLU A 193 15.52 25.85 7.09
C GLU A 193 15.17 26.33 5.68
N GLN A 194 15.99 25.96 4.69
CA GLN A 194 15.79 26.36 3.31
C GLN A 194 14.57 25.65 2.73
N ALA A 195 14.31 24.40 3.13
CA ALA A 195 13.10 23.67 2.77
C ALA A 195 11.84 24.40 3.25
N LEU A 196 11.84 24.90 4.49
CA LEU A 196 10.76 25.73 5.02
C LEU A 196 10.55 27.01 4.19
N THR A 197 11.65 27.62 3.74
CA THR A 197 11.59 28.81 2.87
C THR A 197 10.96 28.48 1.51
N VAL A 198 11.37 27.36 0.88
CA VAL A 198 10.85 26.92 -0.41
C VAL A 198 9.35 26.61 -0.31
N VAL A 199 8.93 25.80 0.67
CA VAL A 199 7.51 25.43 0.81
C VAL A 199 6.64 26.61 1.23
N SER A 200 7.17 27.58 1.97
CA SER A 200 6.43 28.81 2.30
C SER A 200 6.16 29.65 1.05
N LYS A 201 7.17 29.91 0.21
CA LYS A 201 6.99 30.63 -1.06
C LYS A 201 6.04 29.90 -2.01
N LEU A 202 6.11 28.57 -2.02
CA LEU A 202 5.26 27.72 -2.83
C LEU A 202 3.80 27.76 -2.33
N SER A 203 3.58 27.85 -1.02
CA SER A 203 2.26 28.04 -0.41
C SER A 203 1.71 29.45 -0.62
N ASP A 204 2.56 30.48 -0.54
CA ASP A 204 2.19 31.86 -0.87
C ASP A 204 1.73 31.94 -2.34
N TRP A 205 2.48 31.32 -3.26
CA TRP A 205 2.08 31.20 -4.67
C TRP A 205 0.71 30.54 -4.83
N ALA A 206 0.46 29.43 -4.14
CA ALA A 206 -0.82 28.71 -4.24
C ALA A 206 -1.98 29.57 -3.71
N TYR A 207 -1.80 30.22 -2.55
CA TYR A 207 -2.80 31.12 -1.99
C TYR A 207 -3.12 32.27 -2.94
N ASP A 208 -2.09 32.99 -3.40
CA ASP A 208 -2.26 34.16 -4.25
C ASP A 208 -2.91 33.79 -5.60
N THR A 209 -2.48 32.67 -6.20
CA THR A 209 -2.95 32.22 -7.52
C THR A 209 -4.42 31.79 -7.51
N PHE A 210 -4.88 31.13 -6.45
CA PHE A 210 -6.23 30.50 -6.39
C PHE A 210 -7.21 31.21 -5.44
N SER A 211 -6.79 32.28 -4.74
CA SER A 211 -7.66 33.08 -3.87
C SER A 211 -8.87 33.70 -4.59
N GLY A 212 -8.78 33.93 -5.91
CA GLY A 212 -9.85 34.50 -6.72
C GLY A 212 -10.97 33.54 -7.12
N LEU A 213 -10.80 32.23 -6.95
CA LEU A 213 -11.82 31.23 -7.29
C LEU A 213 -12.97 31.27 -6.29
N THR A 214 -14.21 31.12 -6.77
CA THR A 214 -15.35 30.91 -5.87
C THR A 214 -15.26 29.56 -5.16
N GLU A 215 -16.07 29.37 -4.13
CA GLU A 215 -16.11 28.08 -3.43
C GLU A 215 -16.56 26.96 -4.37
N GLU A 216 -17.57 27.22 -5.21
CA GLU A 216 -18.06 26.24 -6.19
C GLU A 216 -16.97 25.84 -7.18
N GLN A 217 -16.20 26.80 -7.69
CA GLN A 217 -15.08 26.53 -8.59
C GLN A 217 -13.97 25.74 -7.89
N PHE A 218 -13.68 26.06 -6.63
CA PHE A 218 -12.67 25.33 -5.87
C PHE A 218 -13.12 23.88 -5.65
N GLN A 219 -14.38 23.64 -5.25
CA GLN A 219 -14.93 22.29 -5.10
C GLN A 219 -14.98 21.52 -6.44
N GLU A 220 -15.26 22.19 -7.56
CA GLU A 220 -15.14 21.58 -8.90
C GLU A 220 -13.71 21.12 -9.19
N MET A 221 -12.71 21.93 -8.86
CA MET A 221 -11.29 21.53 -8.95
C MET A 221 -10.97 20.31 -8.09
N LEU A 222 -11.54 20.21 -6.88
CA LEU A 222 -11.33 19.09 -5.95
C LEU A 222 -11.94 17.76 -6.41
N ALA A 223 -12.73 17.73 -7.49
CA ALA A 223 -13.16 16.48 -8.13
C ALA A 223 -11.99 15.65 -8.69
N CYS A 224 -10.86 16.31 -9.00
CA CYS A 224 -9.59 15.66 -9.30
C CYS A 224 -8.84 15.36 -8.01
N GLU A 225 -8.18 14.20 -7.93
CA GLU A 225 -7.36 13.83 -6.78
C GLU A 225 -6.28 14.89 -6.46
N HIS A 226 -6.25 15.28 -5.18
CA HIS A 226 -5.38 16.33 -4.64
C HIS A 226 -4.57 15.87 -3.43
N GLY A 227 -4.57 14.57 -3.11
CA GLY A 227 -3.87 14.02 -1.95
C GLY A 227 -4.24 14.73 -0.63
N GLY A 228 -3.27 14.88 0.27
CA GLY A 228 -3.40 15.54 1.57
C GLY A 228 -2.94 16.99 1.55
N MET A 229 -3.32 17.78 0.52
CA MET A 229 -3.00 19.21 0.50
C MET A 229 -3.52 19.94 1.74
N ASN A 230 -4.71 19.57 2.23
CA ASN A 230 -5.27 20.11 3.46
C ASN A 230 -4.38 19.77 4.68
N GLU A 231 -3.86 18.54 4.80
CA GLU A 231 -2.89 18.15 5.83
C GLU A 231 -1.61 19.01 5.78
N SER A 232 -0.96 19.07 4.62
CA SER A 232 0.32 19.77 4.46
C SER A 232 0.21 21.27 4.77
N LEU A 233 -0.87 21.91 4.34
CA LEU A 233 -1.12 23.33 4.61
C LEU A 233 -1.47 23.60 6.08
N ALA A 234 -2.22 22.68 6.72
CA ALA A 234 -2.50 22.77 8.16
C ALA A 234 -1.21 22.62 8.99
N ASP A 235 -0.33 21.69 8.63
CA ASP A 235 0.95 21.54 9.32
C ASP A 235 1.87 22.74 9.08
N LEU A 236 1.89 23.29 7.87
CA LEU A 236 2.65 24.50 7.58
C LEU A 236 2.09 25.72 8.33
N TYR A 237 0.78 25.84 8.53
CA TYR A 237 0.21 26.83 9.44
C TYR A 237 0.73 26.64 10.86
N ALA A 238 0.78 25.39 11.37
CA ALA A 238 1.33 25.11 12.70
C ALA A 238 2.79 25.56 12.83
N ILE A 239 3.60 25.31 11.81
CA ILE A 239 5.03 25.70 11.75
C ILE A 239 5.20 27.22 11.65
N THR A 240 4.42 27.91 10.81
CA THR A 240 4.69 29.30 10.43
C THR A 240 3.86 30.33 11.18
N GLY A 241 2.67 29.95 11.65
CA GLY A 241 1.62 30.85 12.15
C GLY A 241 0.89 31.63 11.07
N ASN A 242 1.15 31.37 9.77
CA ASN A 242 0.51 32.08 8.67
C ASN A 242 -0.92 31.56 8.43
N LYS A 243 -1.92 32.36 8.82
CA LYS A 243 -3.33 31.98 8.73
C LYS A 243 -3.83 31.74 7.31
N ASN A 244 -3.19 32.32 6.29
CA ASN A 244 -3.54 32.06 4.89
C ASN A 244 -3.39 30.58 4.54
N TYR A 245 -2.43 29.87 5.16
CA TYR A 245 -2.25 28.44 4.94
C TYR A 245 -3.36 27.62 5.59
N LEU A 246 -3.85 28.02 6.77
CA LEU A 246 -5.01 27.37 7.39
C LEU A 246 -6.28 27.60 6.56
N GLU A 247 -6.51 28.83 6.10
CA GLU A 247 -7.64 29.14 5.22
C GLU A 247 -7.59 28.29 3.94
N LEU A 248 -6.44 28.20 3.29
CA LEU A 248 -6.29 27.36 2.10
C LEU A 248 -6.47 25.87 2.43
N SER A 249 -5.93 25.39 3.56
CA SER A 249 -6.15 24.03 4.06
C SER A 249 -7.63 23.70 4.18
N GLU A 250 -8.42 24.60 4.78
CA GLU A 250 -9.87 24.42 4.94
C GLU A 250 -10.60 24.39 3.59
N ARG A 251 -10.18 25.22 2.61
CA ARG A 251 -10.73 25.19 1.24
C ARG A 251 -10.45 23.89 0.50
N PHE A 252 -9.38 23.17 0.84
CA PHE A 252 -9.08 21.83 0.28
C PHE A 252 -9.94 20.70 0.88
N ASN A 253 -10.88 20.99 1.77
CA ASN A 253 -11.83 19.99 2.25
C ASN A 253 -12.90 19.73 1.19
N HIS A 254 -12.85 18.54 0.58
CA HIS A 254 -13.76 18.14 -0.49
C HIS A 254 -15.16 17.80 0.06
N HIS A 255 -16.13 18.70 -0.13
CA HIS A 255 -17.45 18.62 0.49
C HIS A 255 -18.20 17.32 0.17
N SER A 256 -18.12 16.83 -1.07
CA SER A 256 -18.77 15.56 -1.48
C SER A 256 -18.29 14.31 -0.72
N ILE A 257 -17.16 14.42 0.00
CA ILE A 257 -16.63 13.37 0.88
C ILE A 257 -16.85 13.73 2.35
N PHE A 258 -16.63 15.00 2.72
CA PHE A 258 -16.70 15.44 4.11
C PHE A 258 -18.13 15.50 4.64
N GLU A 259 -19.11 15.91 3.82
CA GLU A 259 -20.48 16.11 4.27
C GLU A 259 -21.19 14.80 4.67
N PRO A 260 -21.09 13.68 3.91
CA PRO A 260 -21.61 12.39 4.37
C PRO A 260 -20.90 11.89 5.64
N LEU A 261 -19.57 11.96 5.68
CA LEU A 261 -18.79 11.50 6.85
C LEU A 261 -19.08 12.33 8.11
N ALA A 262 -19.36 13.63 7.97
CA ALA A 262 -19.77 14.50 9.07
C ALA A 262 -21.17 14.15 9.60
N GLN A 263 -21.98 13.47 8.80
CA GLN A 263 -23.30 12.95 9.16
C GLN A 263 -23.24 11.47 9.61
N GLU A 264 -22.03 10.90 9.71
CA GLU A 264 -21.81 9.48 10.02
C GLU A 264 -22.49 8.55 8.97
N GLU A 265 -22.40 8.94 7.69
CA GLU A 265 -22.88 8.17 6.55
C GLU A 265 -21.72 7.58 5.74
N ASP A 266 -21.68 6.25 5.59
CA ASP A 266 -20.77 5.55 4.69
C ASP A 266 -21.29 5.62 3.24
N ASP A 267 -20.72 6.57 2.49
CA ASP A 267 -20.87 6.67 1.02
C ASP A 267 -19.52 6.35 0.34
N LEU A 268 -18.73 5.40 0.83
CA LEU A 268 -17.39 5.12 0.29
C LEU A 268 -17.40 4.18 -0.92
N ALA A 269 -18.44 3.36 -1.07
CA ALA A 269 -18.50 2.33 -2.11
C ALA A 269 -18.27 2.91 -3.52
N GLY A 270 -17.34 2.30 -4.27
CA GLY A 270 -16.97 2.72 -5.62
C GLY A 270 -16.04 3.94 -5.68
N LYS A 271 -15.69 4.57 -4.54
CA LYS A 271 -14.69 5.65 -4.50
C LYS A 271 -13.28 5.06 -4.44
N HIS A 272 -12.34 5.69 -5.14
CA HIS A 272 -10.91 5.34 -5.07
C HIS A 272 -10.38 5.60 -3.65
N ALA A 273 -9.91 4.56 -2.99
CA ALA A 273 -9.67 4.56 -1.54
C ALA A 273 -8.53 5.49 -1.15
N ASN A 274 -7.36 5.35 -1.79
CA ASN A 274 -6.18 6.15 -1.49
C ASN A 274 -6.36 7.65 -1.76
N THR A 275 -7.32 8.02 -2.60
CA THR A 275 -7.67 9.43 -2.80
C THR A 275 -8.39 10.00 -1.59
N GLN A 276 -9.18 9.21 -0.87
CA GLN A 276 -9.98 9.74 0.25
C GLN A 276 -9.17 9.82 1.54
N ILE A 277 -8.40 8.78 1.88
CA ILE A 277 -7.73 8.67 3.19
C ILE A 277 -6.84 9.91 3.49
N PRO A 278 -6.01 10.44 2.57
CA PRO A 278 -5.22 11.65 2.82
C PRO A 278 -6.05 12.90 3.14
N LYS A 279 -7.23 13.05 2.54
CA LYS A 279 -8.13 14.16 2.84
C LYS A 279 -8.59 14.08 4.31
N ILE A 280 -8.84 12.87 4.79
CA ILE A 280 -9.28 12.59 6.16
C ILE A 280 -8.14 12.78 7.17
N ILE A 281 -6.89 12.46 6.81
CA ILE A 281 -5.72 12.84 7.62
C ILE A 281 -5.67 14.36 7.78
N GLY A 282 -5.93 15.12 6.72
CA GLY A 282 -6.02 16.58 6.82
C GLY A 282 -7.14 17.06 7.75
N ALA A 283 -8.30 16.39 7.76
CA ALA A 283 -9.36 16.67 8.73
C ALA A 283 -8.88 16.42 10.18
N ALA A 284 -8.16 15.32 10.41
CA ALA A 284 -7.58 15.02 11.71
C ALA A 284 -6.63 16.15 12.17
N ARG A 285 -5.71 16.57 11.30
CA ARG A 285 -4.77 17.67 11.61
C ARG A 285 -5.48 19.01 11.85
N GLN A 286 -6.53 19.31 11.08
CA GLN A 286 -7.36 20.50 11.29
C GLN A 286 -8.09 20.46 12.63
N TYR A 287 -8.64 19.30 13.05
CA TYR A 287 -9.27 19.18 14.37
C TYR A 287 -8.28 19.52 15.48
N GLU A 288 -7.05 19.01 15.42
CA GLU A 288 -6.01 19.30 16.40
C GLU A 288 -5.77 20.81 16.56
N LEU A 289 -5.65 21.52 15.45
CA LEU A 289 -5.32 22.94 15.43
C LEU A 289 -6.52 23.87 15.71
N THR A 290 -7.74 23.45 15.37
CA THR A 290 -8.93 24.31 15.37
C THR A 290 -10.01 23.91 16.37
N GLY A 291 -10.00 22.67 16.86
CA GLY A 291 -11.06 22.07 17.67
C GLY A 291 -12.38 21.88 16.91
N SER A 292 -12.35 21.82 15.57
CA SER A 292 -13.53 21.60 14.73
C SER A 292 -14.18 20.24 14.99
N SER A 293 -15.40 20.24 15.56
CA SER A 293 -16.15 19.00 15.81
C SER A 293 -16.47 18.25 14.52
N THR A 294 -16.73 18.96 13.42
CA THR A 294 -16.93 18.35 12.11
C THR A 294 -15.71 17.57 11.67
N SER A 295 -14.52 18.17 11.77
CA SER A 295 -13.27 17.50 11.38
C SER A 295 -12.96 16.30 12.30
N GLN A 296 -13.30 16.40 13.59
CA GLN A 296 -13.20 15.27 14.53
C GLN A 296 -14.10 14.09 14.10
N THR A 297 -15.38 14.37 13.82
CA THR A 297 -16.36 13.36 13.40
C THR A 297 -15.93 12.72 12.10
N VAL A 298 -15.59 13.52 11.08
CA VAL A 298 -15.12 13.02 9.76
C VAL A 298 -13.94 12.06 9.93
N ALA A 299 -12.93 12.43 10.70
CA ALA A 299 -11.74 11.60 10.89
C ALA A 299 -12.02 10.33 11.71
N SER A 300 -12.77 10.44 12.80
CA SER A 300 -13.05 9.30 13.68
C SER A 300 -13.99 8.29 13.02
N TYR A 301 -15.09 8.78 12.44
CA TYR A 301 -16.09 7.95 11.77
C TYR A 301 -15.48 7.21 10.59
N PHE A 302 -14.74 7.90 9.70
CA PHE A 302 -14.07 7.26 8.58
C PHE A 302 -13.10 6.16 9.00
N PHE A 303 -12.29 6.40 10.04
CA PHE A 303 -11.34 5.39 10.51
C PHE A 303 -12.04 4.14 11.03
N ASP A 304 -13.07 4.33 11.87
CA ASP A 304 -13.82 3.23 12.47
C ASP A 304 -14.57 2.43 11.39
N GLU A 305 -15.24 3.12 10.45
CA GLU A 305 -16.01 2.52 9.35
C GLU A 305 -15.10 1.74 8.36
N VAL A 306 -13.97 2.31 7.94
CA VAL A 306 -13.02 1.62 7.06
C VAL A 306 -12.45 0.38 7.75
N LEU A 307 -12.19 0.45 9.06
CA LEU A 307 -11.66 -0.67 9.81
C LEU A 307 -12.68 -1.80 9.99
N SER A 308 -13.96 -1.48 10.20
CA SER A 308 -15.01 -2.49 10.41
C SER A 308 -15.55 -3.08 9.11
N GLU A 309 -15.78 -2.25 8.09
CA GLU A 309 -16.54 -2.64 6.91
C GLU A 309 -15.70 -2.85 5.65
N HIS A 310 -14.51 -2.24 5.57
CA HIS A 310 -13.71 -2.20 4.33
C HIS A 310 -12.33 -2.84 4.43
N SER A 311 -11.92 -3.29 5.61
CA SER A 311 -10.57 -3.81 5.86
C SER A 311 -10.52 -5.33 5.89
N TYR A 312 -9.51 -5.90 5.23
CA TYR A 312 -9.19 -7.32 5.26
C TYR A 312 -8.33 -7.68 6.47
N VAL A 313 -8.12 -8.98 6.70
CA VAL A 313 -7.36 -9.50 7.85
C VAL A 313 -5.91 -9.02 7.92
N ASN A 314 -5.29 -8.64 6.80
CA ASN A 314 -3.95 -8.07 6.80
C ASN A 314 -3.89 -6.61 7.27
N GLY A 315 -5.04 -5.96 7.48
CA GLY A 315 -5.18 -4.55 7.88
C GLY A 315 -5.26 -3.56 6.71
N GLY A 316 -5.17 -4.02 5.47
CA GLY A 316 -5.38 -3.20 4.27
C GLY A 316 -6.81 -3.29 3.75
N ASN A 317 -7.10 -2.50 2.71
CA ASN A 317 -8.45 -2.35 2.14
C ASN A 317 -8.41 -2.16 0.62
N SER A 318 -9.60 -2.11 0.02
CA SER A 318 -9.85 -1.93 -1.41
C SER A 318 -9.53 -3.13 -2.30
N GLU A 319 -10.17 -3.14 -3.46
CA GLU A 319 -9.87 -4.03 -4.59
C GLU A 319 -9.84 -3.18 -5.85
N TYR A 320 -8.82 -3.35 -6.69
CA TYR A 320 -8.53 -2.44 -7.80
C TYR A 320 -8.49 -0.98 -7.35
N GLU A 321 -7.96 -0.71 -6.15
CA GLU A 321 -7.84 0.63 -5.53
C GLU A 321 -9.17 1.24 -5.05
N HIS A 322 -10.31 0.56 -5.23
CA HIS A 322 -11.63 1.11 -4.90
C HIS A 322 -12.30 0.38 -3.73
N PHE A 323 -13.00 1.14 -2.90
CA PHE A 323 -13.85 0.59 -1.86
C PHE A 323 -15.01 -0.21 -2.46
N GLY A 324 -15.36 -1.32 -1.79
CA GLY A 324 -16.52 -2.14 -2.12
C GLY A 324 -17.78 -1.67 -1.40
N GLN A 325 -18.83 -2.48 -1.46
CA GLN A 325 -19.97 -2.29 -0.56
C GLN A 325 -19.52 -2.59 0.89
N PRO A 326 -20.01 -1.83 1.89
CA PRO A 326 -19.64 -2.05 3.29
C PRO A 326 -19.93 -3.49 3.72
N GLY A 327 -18.94 -4.13 4.34
CA GLY A 327 -19.02 -5.48 4.88
C GLY A 327 -19.00 -6.61 3.83
N GLN A 328 -18.90 -6.31 2.52
CA GLN A 328 -18.91 -7.29 1.44
C GLN A 328 -17.52 -7.45 0.81
N LEU A 329 -16.70 -8.32 1.40
CA LEU A 329 -15.28 -8.47 1.06
C LEU A 329 -14.96 -9.82 0.38
N SER A 330 -15.75 -10.86 0.64
CA SER A 330 -15.46 -12.23 0.21
C SER A 330 -15.31 -12.40 -1.29
N GLU A 331 -16.16 -11.75 -2.07
CA GLU A 331 -16.18 -11.80 -3.54
C GLU A 331 -15.24 -10.77 -4.20
N ARG A 332 -14.50 -10.00 -3.40
CA ARG A 332 -13.56 -8.94 -3.85
C ARG A 332 -12.09 -9.32 -3.63
N LEU A 333 -11.81 -10.61 -3.58
CA LEU A 333 -10.46 -11.15 -3.47
C LEU A 333 -9.86 -11.39 -4.86
N SER A 334 -8.83 -10.63 -5.22
CA SER A 334 -8.11 -10.76 -6.49
C SER A 334 -6.63 -10.36 -6.35
N MET A 335 -5.89 -10.46 -7.47
CA MET A 335 -4.51 -9.97 -7.58
C MET A 335 -4.37 -8.45 -7.36
N SER A 336 -5.48 -7.72 -7.29
CA SER A 336 -5.52 -6.27 -7.08
C SER A 336 -6.16 -5.89 -5.74
N THR A 337 -6.25 -6.83 -4.79
CA THR A 337 -6.70 -6.55 -3.43
C THR A 337 -5.59 -5.92 -2.60
N SER A 338 -5.95 -5.02 -1.68
CA SER A 338 -5.08 -4.48 -0.63
C SER A 338 -3.91 -3.65 -1.15
N GLU A 339 -4.20 -2.43 -1.65
CA GLU A 339 -3.19 -1.45 -2.05
C GLU A 339 -2.35 -0.97 -0.84
N THR A 340 -1.03 -0.95 -0.99
CA THR A 340 -0.09 -0.58 0.09
C THR A 340 -0.22 0.88 0.54
N CYS A 341 -0.49 1.83 -0.36
CA CYS A 341 -0.67 3.24 0.01
C CYS A 341 -1.83 3.45 1.00
N ASN A 342 -2.90 2.67 0.89
CA ASN A 342 -4.08 2.81 1.74
C ASN A 342 -3.71 2.56 3.19
N THR A 343 -2.96 1.49 3.43
CA THR A 343 -2.49 1.11 4.77
C THR A 343 -1.45 2.08 5.30
N TYR A 344 -0.54 2.57 4.46
CA TYR A 344 0.38 3.66 4.83
C TYR A 344 -0.39 4.88 5.36
N ASN A 345 -1.47 5.28 4.68
CA ASN A 345 -2.26 6.46 5.05
C ASN A 345 -3.17 6.17 6.26
N MET A 346 -3.75 4.97 6.37
CA MET A 346 -4.52 4.58 7.55
C MET A 346 -3.66 4.51 8.81
N LEU A 347 -2.38 4.13 8.70
CA LEU A 347 -1.43 4.19 9.82
C LEU A 347 -1.15 5.64 10.27
N LYS A 348 -1.07 6.60 9.34
CA LYS A 348 -0.98 8.03 9.69
C LYS A 348 -2.23 8.49 10.42
N LEU A 349 -3.42 8.17 9.90
CA LEU A 349 -4.69 8.52 10.52
C LEU A 349 -4.81 7.89 11.93
N ALA A 350 -4.45 6.61 12.08
CA ALA A 350 -4.44 5.91 13.37
C ALA A 350 -3.57 6.64 14.40
N GLN A 351 -2.40 7.12 14.01
CA GLN A 351 -1.49 7.84 14.90
C GLN A 351 -2.09 9.19 15.36
N HIS A 352 -2.71 9.97 14.46
CA HIS A 352 -3.44 11.18 14.85
C HIS A 352 -4.51 10.87 15.92
N LEU A 353 -5.40 9.91 15.63
CA LEU A 353 -6.48 9.53 16.54
C LEU A 353 -5.97 9.00 17.89
N GLN A 354 -4.81 8.32 17.88
CA GLN A 354 -4.15 7.82 19.08
C GLN A 354 -3.67 8.95 19.99
N THR A 355 -3.24 10.10 19.44
CA THR A 355 -2.85 11.27 20.24
C THR A 355 -4.04 11.91 20.95
N TRP A 356 -5.23 11.88 20.35
CA TRP A 356 -6.43 12.51 20.92
C TRP A 356 -6.90 11.77 22.16
N HIS A 357 -7.04 10.45 22.02
CA HIS A 357 -7.45 9.56 23.10
C HIS A 357 -6.71 8.23 22.96
N LEU A 358 -5.93 7.87 23.97
CA LEU A 358 -5.14 6.64 23.95
C LEU A 358 -6.08 5.42 23.99
N ASN A 359 -6.02 4.55 22.99
CA ASN A 359 -6.89 3.38 22.89
C ASN A 359 -6.15 2.18 22.28
N SER A 360 -6.12 1.05 23.00
CA SER A 360 -5.36 -0.14 22.57
C SER A 360 -5.82 -0.69 21.23
N LYS A 361 -7.09 -0.52 20.85
CA LYS A 361 -7.63 -0.99 19.56
C LYS A 361 -6.91 -0.36 18.36
N ARG A 362 -6.45 0.89 18.50
CA ARG A 362 -5.66 1.56 17.45
C ARG A 362 -4.25 1.01 17.41
N GLY A 363 -3.64 0.74 18.57
CA GLY A 363 -2.37 0.04 18.65
C GLY A 363 -2.46 -1.41 18.11
N ASP A 364 -3.59 -2.08 18.27
CA ASP A 364 -3.86 -3.40 17.68
C ASP A 364 -3.98 -3.32 16.14
N TYR A 365 -4.64 -2.29 15.62
CA TYR A 365 -4.66 -2.03 14.18
C TYR A 365 -3.25 -1.74 13.63
N ILE A 366 -2.50 -0.86 14.30
CA ILE A 366 -1.12 -0.51 13.93
C ILE A 366 -0.26 -1.78 13.90
N GLU A 367 -0.33 -2.62 14.93
CA GLU A 367 0.38 -3.91 14.98
C GLU A 367 0.02 -4.80 13.78
N ARG A 368 -1.29 -4.99 13.52
CA ARG A 368 -1.78 -5.80 12.40
C ARG A 368 -1.28 -5.27 11.06
N ALA A 369 -1.45 -3.98 10.80
CA ALA A 369 -1.07 -3.35 9.53
C ALA A 369 0.44 -3.37 9.31
N LEU A 370 1.25 -3.15 10.36
CA LEU A 370 2.70 -3.18 10.27
C LEU A 370 3.23 -4.57 9.93
N PHE A 371 2.79 -5.61 10.65
CA PHE A 371 3.28 -6.98 10.43
C PHE A 371 2.74 -7.59 9.13
N ASN A 372 1.44 -7.45 8.89
CA ASN A 372 0.77 -8.28 7.91
C ASN A 372 0.59 -7.62 6.54
N HIS A 373 0.83 -6.31 6.43
CA HIS A 373 0.76 -5.59 5.17
C HIS A 373 2.03 -4.81 4.86
N ILE A 374 2.45 -3.88 5.73
CA ILE A 374 3.61 -3.02 5.43
C ILE A 374 4.93 -3.79 5.41
N LEU A 375 5.18 -4.67 6.38
CA LEU A 375 6.37 -5.53 6.34
C LEU A 375 6.28 -6.53 5.18
N ALA A 376 5.08 -7.06 4.93
CA ALA A 376 4.83 -8.02 3.86
C ALA A 376 4.89 -7.44 2.45
N SER A 377 4.84 -6.11 2.29
CA SER A 377 4.85 -5.44 0.99
C SER A 377 6.24 -5.15 0.46
N GLN A 378 7.31 -5.49 1.17
CA GLN A 378 8.68 -5.33 0.69
C GLN A 378 9.34 -6.68 0.46
N ASN A 379 10.05 -6.81 -0.65
CA ASN A 379 11.00 -7.89 -0.85
C ASN A 379 12.23 -7.62 0.04
N PRO A 380 12.49 -8.44 1.09
CA PRO A 380 13.50 -8.13 2.10
C PRO A 380 14.94 -8.26 1.60
N GLU A 381 15.16 -8.87 0.43
CA GLU A 381 16.49 -8.99 -0.18
C GLU A 381 16.82 -7.81 -1.09
N SER A 382 15.87 -7.39 -1.93
CA SER A 382 16.07 -6.33 -2.93
C SER A 382 15.63 -4.94 -2.48
N GLY A 383 14.80 -4.84 -1.43
CA GLY A 383 14.19 -3.59 -0.98
C GLY A 383 13.00 -3.12 -1.83
N MET A 384 12.71 -3.80 -2.94
CA MET A 384 11.60 -3.46 -3.85
C MET A 384 10.25 -3.68 -3.18
N VAL A 385 9.25 -2.89 -3.59
CA VAL A 385 7.95 -2.83 -2.91
C VAL A 385 6.80 -3.26 -3.81
N ALA A 386 5.79 -3.85 -3.20
CA ALA A 386 4.57 -4.30 -3.84
C ALA A 386 3.49 -3.21 -3.84
N TYR A 387 2.76 -3.11 -4.95
CA TYR A 387 1.63 -2.20 -5.05
C TYR A 387 0.40 -2.76 -4.36
N PHE A 388 0.00 -3.96 -4.79
CA PHE A 388 -1.04 -4.75 -4.15
C PHE A 388 -0.38 -5.85 -3.34
N VAL A 389 -1.02 -6.23 -2.23
CA VAL A 389 -0.65 -7.41 -1.44
C VAL A 389 -1.84 -8.36 -1.48
N PRO A 390 -1.95 -9.20 -2.54
CA PRO A 390 -3.15 -9.96 -2.83
C PRO A 390 -3.52 -10.92 -1.71
N LEU A 391 -4.82 -11.17 -1.54
CA LEU A 391 -5.35 -12.06 -0.50
C LEU A 391 -6.17 -13.22 -1.07
N ASN A 392 -6.31 -13.28 -2.40
CA ASN A 392 -6.96 -14.40 -3.08
C ASN A 392 -6.10 -15.67 -3.02
N THR A 393 -6.75 -16.83 -3.05
CA THR A 393 -6.07 -18.11 -3.15
C THR A 393 -5.25 -18.20 -4.44
N GLY A 394 -3.98 -18.57 -4.32
CA GLY A 394 -3.04 -18.59 -5.44
C GLY A 394 -2.45 -17.24 -5.80
N GLY A 395 -2.76 -16.20 -5.02
CA GLY A 395 -2.14 -14.89 -5.12
C GLY A 395 -0.65 -14.95 -4.84
N TYR A 396 0.07 -13.97 -5.36
CA TYR A 396 1.51 -13.77 -5.18
C TYR A 396 1.82 -12.28 -5.20
N LYS A 397 2.97 -11.87 -4.66
CA LYS A 397 3.37 -10.46 -4.59
C LYS A 397 4.18 -10.09 -5.84
N GLU A 398 3.81 -9.00 -6.49
CA GLU A 398 4.61 -8.39 -7.56
C GLU A 398 5.32 -7.16 -7.03
N TYR A 399 6.65 -7.13 -7.19
CA TYR A 399 7.49 -6.05 -6.68
C TYR A 399 7.89 -5.07 -7.80
N SER A 400 8.14 -3.83 -7.39
CA SER A 400 8.69 -2.79 -8.25
C SER A 400 10.04 -3.18 -8.83
N THR A 401 10.41 -2.48 -9.91
CA THR A 401 11.81 -2.40 -10.36
C THR A 401 12.49 -1.18 -9.73
N PRO A 402 13.83 -1.20 -9.55
CA PRO A 402 14.52 -0.12 -8.85
C PRO A 402 14.41 1.26 -9.52
N PHE A 403 14.25 1.31 -10.85
CA PHE A 403 14.41 2.54 -11.65
C PHE A 403 13.31 2.80 -12.69
N ASP A 404 12.33 1.91 -12.86
CA ASP A 404 11.35 2.01 -13.96
C ASP A 404 9.88 1.89 -13.52
N SER A 405 9.59 1.73 -12.23
CA SER A 405 8.21 1.58 -11.76
C SER A 405 7.57 2.92 -11.38
N PHE A 406 8.12 3.63 -10.39
CA PHE A 406 7.69 4.96 -9.89
C PHE A 406 6.17 5.23 -9.82
N TRP A 407 5.36 4.20 -9.63
CA TRP A 407 3.95 4.28 -9.21
C TRP A 407 3.79 4.79 -7.75
N CYS A 408 2.58 5.17 -7.33
CA CYS A 408 2.32 5.74 -6.00
C CYS A 408 2.84 4.86 -4.84
N CYS A 409 2.66 3.53 -4.92
CA CYS A 409 3.13 2.60 -3.89
C CYS A 409 4.66 2.51 -3.79
N VAL A 410 5.43 2.87 -4.82
CA VAL A 410 6.88 3.10 -4.68
C VAL A 410 7.11 4.30 -3.77
N GLY A 411 6.39 5.41 -4.00
CA GLY A 411 6.47 6.60 -3.15
C GLY A 411 6.21 6.30 -1.67
N SER A 412 5.06 5.72 -1.32
CA SER A 412 4.77 5.33 0.06
C SER A 412 5.69 4.23 0.58
N GLY A 413 6.15 3.33 -0.30
CA GLY A 413 7.07 2.24 0.02
C GLY A 413 8.42 2.76 0.52
N LEU A 414 8.99 3.76 -0.15
CA LEU A 414 10.21 4.46 0.27
C LEU A 414 10.08 5.08 1.66
N GLU A 415 8.87 5.46 2.08
CA GLU A 415 8.65 6.09 3.38
C GLU A 415 8.34 5.07 4.50
N ASN A 416 7.72 3.94 4.15
CA ASN A 416 7.21 2.94 5.11
C ASN A 416 8.31 2.43 6.04
N HIS A 417 9.43 2.01 5.47
CA HIS A 417 10.47 1.27 6.19
C HIS A 417 11.42 2.19 6.98
N ALA A 418 11.35 3.50 6.74
CA ALA A 418 12.06 4.50 7.52
C ALA A 418 11.42 4.75 8.89
N LYS A 419 10.10 4.56 9.07
CA LYS A 419 9.34 5.15 10.19
C LYS A 419 8.74 4.19 11.21
N TYR A 420 9.12 2.91 11.21
CA TYR A 420 8.62 1.93 12.19
C TYR A 420 8.77 2.37 13.65
N GLY A 421 9.85 3.08 13.98
CA GLY A 421 10.11 3.59 15.34
C GLY A 421 9.05 4.56 15.87
N ALA A 422 8.33 5.27 14.98
CA ALA A 422 7.36 6.30 15.35
C ALA A 422 6.10 5.70 16.01
N TYR A 423 5.90 4.40 15.86
CA TYR A 423 4.74 3.70 16.41
C TYR A 423 5.03 3.05 17.77
N ILE A 424 6.29 2.99 18.20
CA ILE A 424 6.69 2.17 19.36
C ILE A 424 6.34 2.86 20.68
N PHE A 425 6.68 4.14 20.83
CA PHE A 425 6.59 4.86 22.10
C PHE A 425 5.77 6.13 21.99
N TYR A 426 4.97 6.39 23.01
CA TYR A 426 4.27 7.66 23.21
C TYR A 426 4.57 8.21 24.60
N GLU A 427 4.61 9.53 24.74
CA GLU A 427 4.66 10.21 26.04
C GLU A 427 3.29 10.83 26.34
N SER A 428 2.76 10.59 27.54
CA SER A 428 1.53 11.27 27.99
C SER A 428 1.78 12.72 28.37
N THR A 429 0.74 13.55 28.44
CA THR A 429 0.85 14.91 29.01
C THR A 429 1.35 14.93 30.45
N GLY A 430 1.20 13.80 31.16
CA GLY A 430 1.70 13.59 32.50
C GLY A 430 3.17 13.18 32.56
N GLY A 431 3.87 12.99 31.44
CA GLY A 431 5.26 12.52 31.33
C GLY A 431 5.47 11.02 31.59
N ASP A 432 4.38 10.24 31.69
CA ASP A 432 4.47 8.77 31.65
C ASP A 432 4.77 8.31 30.23
N LEU A 433 5.58 7.26 30.09
CA LEU A 433 5.92 6.66 28.81
C LEU A 433 5.04 5.42 28.55
N ILE A 434 4.46 5.37 27.36
CA ILE A 434 3.64 4.29 26.86
C ILE A 434 4.46 3.51 25.83
N VAL A 435 4.56 2.19 26.04
CA VAL A 435 5.07 1.24 25.05
C VAL A 435 3.86 0.64 24.33
N ASP A 436 3.68 1.03 23.08
CA ASP A 436 2.53 0.62 22.27
C ASP A 436 2.86 -0.57 21.36
N GLN A 437 4.03 -0.58 20.73
CA GLN A 437 4.48 -1.69 19.88
C GLN A 437 5.70 -2.39 20.48
N TYR A 438 5.80 -3.70 20.27
CA TYR A 438 6.83 -4.55 20.88
C TYR A 438 7.91 -4.93 19.87
N LEU A 439 8.60 -3.92 19.33
CA LEU A 439 9.69 -4.09 18.37
C LEU A 439 11.04 -3.89 19.06
N ALA A 440 12.03 -4.75 18.78
CA ALA A 440 13.36 -4.61 19.39
C ALA A 440 13.97 -3.23 19.07
N SER A 441 14.24 -2.43 20.10
CA SER A 441 14.65 -1.04 19.93
C SER A 441 15.35 -0.46 21.15
N ASP A 442 16.24 0.51 20.95
CA ASP A 442 16.71 1.42 21.99
C ASP A 442 15.94 2.74 21.91
N LEU A 443 15.59 3.30 23.06
CA LEU A 443 15.00 4.62 23.22
C LEU A 443 15.95 5.48 24.05
N ASN A 444 16.19 6.71 23.60
CA ASN A 444 16.90 7.73 24.36
C ASN A 444 16.21 9.09 24.16
N TYR A 445 15.28 9.45 25.04
CA TYR A 445 14.39 10.61 24.90
C TYR A 445 14.22 11.33 26.24
N ASP A 446 14.56 12.62 26.32
CA ASP A 446 14.54 13.42 27.56
C ASP A 446 15.21 12.68 28.76
N GLN A 447 14.45 12.36 29.80
CA GLN A 447 14.92 11.62 30.98
C GLN A 447 14.70 10.10 30.88
N TRP A 448 14.13 9.62 29.77
CA TRP A 448 13.94 8.21 29.46
C TRP A 448 15.11 7.65 28.65
N SER A 449 15.60 6.49 29.08
CA SER A 449 16.56 5.68 28.33
C SER A 449 16.24 4.23 28.61
N LEU A 450 15.90 3.46 27.58
CA LEU A 450 15.55 2.06 27.72
C LEU A 450 16.02 1.24 26.53
N SER A 451 16.28 -0.03 26.78
CA SER A 451 16.57 -1.05 25.79
C SER A 451 15.46 -2.09 25.80
N MET A 452 14.78 -2.27 24.67
CA MET A 452 13.79 -3.32 24.45
C MET A 452 14.43 -4.45 23.63
N GLU A 453 14.52 -5.63 24.23
CA GLU A 453 15.09 -6.85 23.68
C GLU A 453 13.98 -7.88 23.48
N THR A 454 13.76 -8.29 22.24
CA THR A 454 12.79 -9.32 21.90
C THR A 454 13.06 -9.85 20.49
N SER A 455 12.62 -11.08 20.21
CA SER A 455 12.45 -11.59 18.84
C SER A 455 10.97 -11.68 18.45
N PHE A 456 10.11 -10.90 19.10
CA PHE A 456 8.69 -10.79 18.77
C PHE A 456 8.51 -10.52 17.27
N PRO A 457 7.60 -11.24 16.59
CA PRO A 457 6.55 -12.10 17.13
C PRO A 457 6.98 -13.57 17.29
N GLU A 458 8.23 -13.90 17.02
CA GLU A 458 8.72 -15.29 17.13
C GLU A 458 8.95 -15.75 18.57
N SER A 459 8.94 -14.82 19.52
CA SER A 459 9.00 -15.08 20.95
C SER A 459 7.86 -14.35 21.63
N GLU A 460 7.27 -15.01 22.63
CA GLU A 460 6.28 -14.42 23.53
C GLU A 460 6.92 -13.48 24.57
N GLU A 461 8.25 -13.48 24.68
CA GLU A 461 8.99 -12.71 25.68
C GLU A 461 9.47 -11.36 25.14
N VAL A 462 9.15 -10.30 25.89
CA VAL A 462 9.65 -8.95 25.69
C VAL A 462 10.38 -8.50 26.95
N LYS A 463 11.66 -8.18 26.80
CA LYS A 463 12.52 -7.73 27.89
C LYS A 463 12.81 -6.24 27.74
N ILE A 464 12.62 -5.47 28.81
CA ILE A 464 12.83 -4.02 28.82
C ILE A 464 13.77 -3.67 29.97
N ILE A 465 14.91 -3.08 29.64
CA ILE A 465 15.93 -2.64 30.60
C ILE A 465 15.82 -1.13 30.75
N ILE A 466 15.52 -0.65 31.95
CA ILE A 466 15.42 0.79 32.23
C ILE A 466 16.80 1.31 32.56
N GLU A 467 17.41 2.08 31.67
CA GLU A 467 18.70 2.72 31.92
C GLU A 467 18.54 4.05 32.65
N ARG A 468 17.54 4.85 32.25
CA ARG A 468 17.15 6.11 32.88
C ARG A 468 15.64 6.27 32.84
N MET A 469 15.08 6.85 33.90
CA MET A 469 13.67 7.25 33.94
C MET A 469 13.47 8.49 34.81
N PRO A 470 12.52 9.38 34.46
CA PRO A 470 12.13 10.51 35.28
C PRO A 470 11.47 10.08 36.61
N LYS A 471 11.70 10.87 37.66
CA LYS A 471 11.20 10.57 39.00
C LYS A 471 9.67 10.70 39.06
N GLY A 472 9.02 9.64 39.54
CA GLY A 472 7.56 9.64 39.79
C GLY A 472 6.69 9.42 38.55
N LYS A 473 7.31 9.11 37.41
CA LYS A 473 6.61 8.69 36.19
C LYS A 473 6.50 7.17 36.11
N GLN A 474 5.61 6.68 35.27
CA GLN A 474 5.32 5.27 35.07
C GLN A 474 5.62 4.82 33.63
N LEU A 475 5.86 3.52 33.49
CA LEU A 475 5.78 2.82 32.22
C LEU A 475 4.40 2.18 32.10
N ARG A 476 3.75 2.40 30.96
CA ARG A 476 2.49 1.77 30.58
C ARG A 476 2.70 0.95 29.31
N PHE A 477 2.01 -0.15 29.17
CA PHE A 477 2.21 -1.13 28.10
C PHE A 477 0.86 -1.44 27.45
N ARG A 478 0.80 -1.52 26.13
CA ARG A 478 -0.44 -1.96 25.44
C ARG A 478 -0.73 -3.41 25.81
N LYS A 479 -1.96 -3.74 26.21
CA LYS A 479 -2.39 -5.15 26.27
C LYS A 479 -2.93 -5.53 24.88
N PRO A 480 -2.27 -6.40 24.10
CA PRO A 480 -2.77 -6.76 22.79
C PRO A 480 -4.11 -7.51 22.87
N PHE A 481 -5.01 -7.29 21.92
CA PHE A 481 -6.33 -7.94 21.96
C PHE A 481 -6.25 -9.48 21.88
N TRP A 482 -5.30 -10.01 21.11
CA TRP A 482 -5.19 -11.43 20.78
C TRP A 482 -4.73 -12.33 21.93
N THR A 483 -4.22 -11.77 23.04
CA THR A 483 -3.85 -12.54 24.23
C THR A 483 -4.76 -12.22 25.40
N SER A 484 -5.23 -13.23 26.14
CA SER A 484 -6.08 -13.04 27.32
C SER A 484 -5.29 -13.03 28.64
N ASN A 485 -4.12 -13.68 28.66
CA ASN A 485 -3.27 -13.82 29.82
C ASN A 485 -1.96 -13.08 29.55
N ILE A 486 -1.55 -12.21 30.46
CA ILE A 486 -0.23 -11.57 30.42
C ILE A 486 0.43 -11.75 31.77
N SER A 487 1.73 -11.99 31.76
CA SER A 487 2.51 -12.04 32.99
C SER A 487 3.71 -11.11 32.89
N ALA A 488 4.07 -10.54 34.03
CA ALA A 488 5.17 -9.60 34.11
C ALA A 488 6.03 -9.90 35.33
N SER A 489 7.33 -9.67 35.21
CA SER A 489 8.27 -9.71 36.32
C SER A 489 9.20 -8.50 36.29
N VAL A 490 9.70 -8.10 37.46
CA VAL A 490 10.72 -7.08 37.61
C VAL A 490 11.89 -7.67 38.37
N ASN A 491 13.07 -7.69 37.75
CA ASN A 491 14.28 -8.35 38.27
C ASN A 491 13.99 -9.81 38.71
N GLY A 492 13.25 -10.55 37.88
CA GLY A 492 12.83 -11.94 38.13
C GLY A 492 11.69 -12.14 39.15
N ASN A 493 11.18 -11.07 39.77
CA ASN A 493 10.07 -11.17 40.73
C ASN A 493 8.74 -10.87 40.04
N SER A 494 7.82 -11.84 40.03
CA SER A 494 6.48 -11.66 39.45
C SER A 494 5.76 -10.45 40.04
N LYS A 495 5.08 -9.68 39.18
CA LYS A 495 4.31 -8.50 39.53
C LYS A 495 2.86 -8.66 39.08
N GLN A 496 1.96 -8.05 39.84
CA GLN A 496 0.58 -7.89 39.38
C GLN A 496 0.53 -6.87 38.26
N VAL A 497 -0.29 -7.20 37.25
CA VAL A 497 -0.57 -6.36 36.11
C VAL A 497 -1.94 -5.71 36.30
N VAL A 498 -2.00 -4.39 36.19
CA VAL A 498 -3.24 -3.63 36.35
C VAL A 498 -3.62 -3.02 35.00
N ILE A 499 -4.64 -3.59 34.38
CA ILE A 499 -5.16 -3.15 33.08
C ILE A 499 -6.19 -2.03 33.31
N ASP A 500 -6.06 -0.94 32.56
CA ASP A 500 -6.98 0.19 32.57
C ASP A 500 -8.09 0.05 31.51
N LYS A 501 -9.05 0.97 31.55
CA LYS A 501 -10.22 0.99 30.65
C LYS A 501 -9.86 1.23 29.17
N ASN A 502 -8.66 1.73 28.88
CA ASN A 502 -8.18 2.04 27.54
C ASN A 502 -7.38 0.86 26.94
N GLY A 503 -7.25 -0.25 27.68
CA GLY A 503 -6.53 -1.45 27.24
C GLY A 503 -5.01 -1.37 27.42
N TYR A 504 -4.52 -0.49 28.28
CA TYR A 504 -3.11 -0.43 28.68
C TYR A 504 -2.94 -0.95 30.08
N PHE A 505 -1.74 -1.39 30.43
CA PHE A 505 -1.44 -1.86 31.77
C PHE A 505 -0.18 -1.24 32.34
N HIS A 506 -0.12 -1.19 33.66
CA HIS A 506 1.10 -0.88 34.40
C HIS A 506 1.37 -1.99 35.43
N LEU A 507 2.59 -2.02 35.94
CA LEU A 507 2.99 -2.96 36.97
C LEU A 507 2.74 -2.35 38.35
N ASP A 508 2.19 -3.12 39.29
CA ASP A 508 2.11 -2.70 40.70
C ASP A 508 3.50 -2.77 41.36
N SER A 509 4.37 -1.85 40.95
CA SER A 509 5.77 -1.77 41.36
C SER A 509 6.30 -0.36 41.16
N LYS A 510 7.18 0.08 42.06
CA LYS A 510 7.95 1.32 41.88
C LYS A 510 9.20 1.02 41.06
N LEU A 511 9.12 1.26 39.76
CA LEU A 511 10.23 1.10 38.83
C LEU A 511 11.33 2.15 39.09
N LYS A 512 12.58 1.78 38.80
CA LYS A 512 13.75 2.66 38.86
C LYS A 512 14.76 2.30 37.75
N ALA A 513 15.70 3.20 37.50
CA ALA A 513 16.87 2.90 36.67
C ALA A 513 17.62 1.66 37.20
N GLY A 514 18.06 0.82 36.27
CA GLY A 514 18.68 -0.48 36.49
C GLY A 514 17.68 -1.64 36.63
N ASP A 515 16.36 -1.39 36.70
CA ASP A 515 15.38 -2.47 36.71
C ASP A 515 15.23 -3.10 35.33
N GLU A 516 15.07 -4.42 35.34
CA GLU A 516 14.75 -5.25 34.18
C GLU A 516 13.30 -5.73 34.29
N ILE A 517 12.49 -5.43 33.28
CA ILE A 517 11.11 -5.88 33.14
C ILE A 517 11.09 -7.01 32.11
N THR A 518 10.47 -8.14 32.46
CA THR A 518 10.14 -9.20 31.50
C THR A 518 8.63 -9.28 31.38
N LEU A 519 8.11 -9.11 30.17
CA LEU A 519 6.71 -9.29 29.81
C LEU A 519 6.59 -10.59 29.00
N LEU A 520 5.58 -11.40 29.31
CA LEU A 520 5.21 -12.57 28.53
C LEU A 520 3.81 -12.38 27.96
N PHE A 521 3.70 -12.51 26.64
CA PHE A 521 2.46 -12.46 25.86
C PHE A 521 2.20 -13.81 25.19
N PRO A 522 1.61 -14.79 25.90
CA PRO A 522 1.20 -16.07 25.34
C PRO A 522 0.45 -15.92 24.02
N MET A 523 0.98 -16.56 22.98
CA MET A 523 0.43 -16.61 21.63
C MET A 523 -0.27 -17.94 21.41
N GLN A 524 -1.36 -17.90 20.67
CA GLN A 524 -2.16 -19.07 20.30
C GLN A 524 -2.56 -18.96 18.84
N PHE A 525 -2.89 -20.10 18.23
CA PHE A 525 -3.49 -20.10 16.92
C PHE A 525 -4.93 -19.63 17.04
N ARG A 526 -5.36 -18.80 16.09
CA ARG A 526 -6.72 -18.27 16.07
C ARG A 526 -7.16 -18.08 14.64
N MET A 527 -8.47 -18.18 14.45
CA MET A 527 -9.11 -18.02 13.16
C MET A 527 -9.89 -16.70 13.15
N GLU A 528 -9.78 -15.94 12.06
CA GLU A 528 -10.64 -14.77 11.79
C GLU A 528 -11.47 -15.02 10.54
N ALA A 529 -12.79 -14.94 10.68
CA ALA A 529 -13.72 -15.10 9.57
C ALA A 529 -13.82 -13.83 8.72
N MET A 530 -14.10 -14.00 7.43
CA MET A 530 -14.53 -12.92 6.56
C MET A 530 -15.85 -12.32 7.08
N PRO A 531 -16.04 -10.99 7.06
CA PRO A 531 -17.26 -10.36 7.59
C PRO A 531 -18.58 -10.88 6.98
N ASP A 532 -18.59 -11.17 5.68
CA ASP A 532 -19.76 -11.62 4.90
C ASP A 532 -19.82 -13.14 4.65
N ASP A 533 -18.74 -13.88 4.92
CA ASP A 533 -18.68 -15.32 4.71
C ASP A 533 -17.89 -16.03 5.83
N ALA A 534 -18.62 -16.57 6.80
CA ALA A 534 -18.04 -17.28 7.93
C ALA A 534 -17.31 -18.59 7.55
N SER A 535 -17.52 -19.11 6.33
CA SER A 535 -16.80 -20.27 5.81
C SER A 535 -15.40 -19.92 5.30
N LYS A 536 -15.11 -18.64 5.04
CA LYS A 536 -13.79 -18.15 4.66
C LYS A 536 -13.06 -17.61 5.88
N GLN A 537 -11.96 -18.25 6.29
CA GLN A 537 -11.25 -17.88 7.51
C GLN A 537 -9.75 -17.79 7.31
N ALA A 538 -9.10 -16.82 7.95
CA ALA A 538 -7.66 -16.66 7.97
C ALA A 538 -7.06 -17.17 9.29
N LEU A 539 -5.89 -17.79 9.21
CA LEU A 539 -5.15 -18.29 10.37
C LEU A 539 -4.18 -17.22 10.88
N PHE A 540 -4.12 -17.05 12.19
CA PHE A 540 -3.13 -16.21 12.87
C PHE A 540 -2.42 -16.99 13.96
N TYR A 541 -1.16 -16.62 14.23
CA TYR A 541 -0.45 -16.94 15.47
C TYR A 541 -0.17 -15.63 16.21
N GLY A 542 -0.89 -15.38 17.32
CA GLY A 542 -0.85 -14.08 17.99
C GLY A 542 -1.23 -12.93 17.03
N PRO A 543 -0.36 -11.93 16.78
CA PRO A 543 -0.61 -10.84 15.83
C PRO A 543 -0.34 -11.22 14.36
N THR A 544 0.35 -12.33 14.11
CA THR A 544 0.95 -12.65 12.82
C THR A 544 -0.02 -13.44 11.96
N LEU A 545 -0.33 -12.91 10.77
CA LEU A 545 -1.10 -13.59 9.74
C LEU A 545 -0.28 -14.73 9.16
N MET A 546 -0.87 -15.91 9.13
CA MET A 546 -0.27 -17.12 8.58
C MET A 546 -0.80 -17.36 7.17
N ALA A 547 0.07 -17.76 6.27
CA ALA A 547 -0.24 -17.99 4.86
C ALA A 547 0.16 -19.42 4.47
N GLY A 548 -0.76 -20.16 3.86
CA GLY A 548 -0.52 -21.51 3.36
C GLY A 548 0.28 -21.48 2.07
N VAL A 549 1.42 -22.17 2.02
CA VAL A 549 2.31 -22.19 0.84
C VAL A 549 1.72 -23.10 -0.25
N LEU A 550 1.56 -22.56 -1.46
CA LEU A 550 1.01 -23.28 -2.61
C LEU A 550 2.13 -23.60 -3.61
N ASP A 551 2.85 -24.68 -3.38
CA ASP A 551 3.88 -25.14 -4.30
C ASP A 551 3.26 -25.73 -5.59
N SER A 552 3.93 -25.52 -6.73
CA SER A 552 3.41 -25.94 -8.03
C SER A 552 3.41 -27.46 -8.25
N ALA A 553 4.15 -28.23 -7.45
CA ALA A 553 4.20 -29.69 -7.60
C ALA A 553 2.97 -30.34 -6.96
N THR A 554 2.54 -29.84 -5.81
CA THR A 554 1.33 -30.27 -5.09
C THR A 554 0.08 -29.63 -5.68
N PHE A 555 0.16 -28.34 -6.01
CA PHE A 555 -0.98 -27.52 -6.45
C PHE A 555 -0.75 -26.92 -7.86
N PRO A 556 -0.80 -27.75 -8.92
CA PRO A 556 -0.43 -27.32 -10.27
C PRO A 556 -1.45 -26.39 -10.94
N SER A 557 -2.69 -26.33 -10.44
CA SER A 557 -3.76 -25.47 -10.98
C SER A 557 -4.65 -24.92 -9.87
N SER A 558 -5.46 -23.90 -10.19
CA SER A 558 -6.40 -23.33 -9.23
C SER A 558 -7.50 -24.29 -8.78
N LEU A 559 -7.83 -25.31 -9.59
CA LEU A 559 -8.75 -26.39 -9.21
C LEU A 559 -8.12 -27.43 -8.27
N ASP A 560 -6.82 -27.34 -8.05
CA ASP A 560 -6.09 -28.15 -7.07
C ASP A 560 -5.83 -27.37 -5.78
N TYR A 561 -6.14 -26.08 -5.70
CA TYR A 561 -5.92 -25.33 -4.47
C TYR A 561 -6.71 -25.91 -3.30
N PRO A 562 -6.09 -25.94 -2.11
CA PRO A 562 -6.60 -26.68 -0.98
C PRO A 562 -7.82 -26.01 -0.38
N VAL A 563 -8.83 -26.83 -0.07
CA VAL A 563 -9.95 -26.49 0.81
C VAL A 563 -9.84 -27.33 2.08
N PHE A 564 -10.48 -26.90 3.16
CA PHE A 564 -10.30 -27.49 4.49
C PHE A 564 -11.60 -28.09 4.98
N ILE A 565 -11.57 -29.37 5.37
CA ILE A 565 -12.74 -30.10 5.86
C ILE A 565 -12.57 -30.32 7.35
N THR A 566 -13.30 -29.55 8.14
CA THR A 566 -13.22 -29.64 9.59
C THR A 566 -14.52 -29.14 10.23
N ASP A 567 -14.98 -29.85 11.25
CA ASP A 567 -16.01 -29.40 12.19
C ASP A 567 -15.39 -28.79 13.47
N GLN A 568 -14.05 -28.80 13.58
CA GLN A 568 -13.33 -28.35 14.75
C GLN A 568 -13.07 -26.84 14.69
N GLN A 569 -13.55 -26.14 15.72
CA GLN A 569 -13.39 -24.69 15.84
C GLN A 569 -11.96 -24.27 16.25
N SER A 570 -11.18 -25.18 16.85
CA SER A 570 -9.83 -24.88 17.35
C SER A 570 -8.79 -25.30 16.31
N PRO A 571 -8.01 -24.35 15.76
CA PRO A 571 -6.99 -24.66 14.76
C PRO A 571 -5.90 -25.62 15.26
N GLU A 572 -5.60 -25.62 16.56
CA GLU A 572 -4.60 -26.49 17.19
C GLU A 572 -4.91 -27.98 17.10
N SER A 573 -6.17 -28.34 16.83
CA SER A 573 -6.57 -29.74 16.72
C SER A 573 -6.14 -30.43 15.42
N TRP A 574 -5.78 -29.64 14.40
CA TRP A 574 -5.41 -30.11 13.07
C TRP A 574 -4.12 -29.46 12.55
N LEU A 575 -3.40 -28.74 13.40
CA LEU A 575 -2.08 -28.17 13.09
C LEU A 575 -0.99 -28.92 13.85
N GLU A 576 0.07 -29.29 13.15
CA GLU A 576 1.31 -29.82 13.72
C GLU A 576 2.46 -28.82 13.51
N GLU A 577 3.25 -28.57 14.56
CA GLU A 577 4.43 -27.69 14.46
C GLU A 577 5.55 -28.36 13.65
N GLU A 578 6.01 -27.71 12.59
CA GLU A 578 7.15 -28.15 11.77
C GLU A 578 8.42 -27.35 12.05
N GLY A 579 8.27 -26.13 12.56
CA GLY A 579 9.38 -25.22 12.79
C GLY A 579 8.98 -23.98 13.57
N LYS A 580 9.85 -22.97 13.51
CA LYS A 580 9.63 -21.70 14.19
C LYS A 580 8.54 -20.92 13.46
N MET A 581 7.37 -20.79 14.09
CA MET A 581 6.17 -20.21 13.47
C MET A 581 5.80 -20.87 12.12
N GLU A 582 6.13 -22.16 11.95
CA GLU A 582 5.78 -22.94 10.77
C GLU A 582 4.96 -24.15 11.21
N VAL A 583 3.77 -24.30 10.64
CA VAL A 583 2.81 -25.35 11.01
C VAL A 583 2.21 -26.02 9.79
N HIS A 584 1.96 -27.32 9.87
CA HIS A 584 1.33 -28.12 8.82
C HIS A 584 -0.09 -28.49 9.20
N SER A 585 -1.03 -28.39 8.27
CA SER A 585 -2.36 -28.95 8.47
C SER A 585 -2.32 -30.48 8.41
N VAL A 586 -3.21 -31.17 9.12
CA VAL A 586 -3.17 -32.63 9.22
C VAL A 586 -4.57 -33.23 9.04
N ASN A 587 -4.74 -33.99 7.96
CA ASN A 587 -5.98 -34.72 7.61
C ASN A 587 -7.20 -33.81 7.39
N VAL A 588 -6.99 -32.53 7.07
CA VAL A 588 -8.09 -31.57 6.83
C VAL A 588 -8.03 -30.96 5.44
N GLY A 589 -6.86 -30.87 4.81
CA GLY A 589 -6.69 -30.32 3.47
C GLY A 589 -7.13 -31.28 2.36
N GLN A 590 -7.79 -30.76 1.33
CA GLN A 590 -8.09 -31.46 0.08
C GLN A 590 -7.75 -30.57 -1.13
N PRO A 591 -6.98 -31.06 -2.12
CA PRO A 591 -6.54 -32.44 -2.31
C PRO A 591 -5.36 -32.85 -1.43
N ALA A 592 -4.70 -31.89 -0.78
CA ALA A 592 -3.57 -32.12 0.13
C ALA A 592 -3.59 -31.11 1.28
N ASP A 593 -2.92 -31.48 2.37
CA ASP A 593 -2.59 -30.58 3.47
C ASP A 593 -1.53 -29.54 3.08
N VAL A 594 -1.41 -28.48 3.88
CA VAL A 594 -0.63 -27.27 3.56
C VAL A 594 0.24 -26.87 4.75
N THR A 595 1.46 -26.42 4.47
CA THR A 595 2.32 -25.76 5.45
C THR A 595 2.05 -24.25 5.45
N PHE A 596 1.79 -23.71 6.63
CA PHE A 596 1.56 -22.29 6.89
C PHE A 596 2.82 -21.63 7.46
N LYS A 597 3.13 -20.45 6.93
CA LYS A 597 4.26 -19.60 7.34
C LYS A 597 3.80 -18.18 7.63
N PRO A 598 4.58 -17.37 8.37
CA PRO A 598 4.27 -15.96 8.53
C PRO A 598 4.16 -15.27 7.16
N PHE A 599 3.06 -14.55 6.92
CA PHE A 599 2.76 -14.00 5.60
C PHE A 599 3.82 -13.00 5.10
N TYR A 600 4.49 -12.28 6.01
CA TYR A 600 5.55 -11.36 5.66
C TYR A 600 6.83 -12.06 5.18
N GLU A 601 6.98 -13.37 5.40
CA GLU A 601 8.15 -14.15 4.95
C GLU A 601 7.99 -14.70 3.53
N LEU A 602 6.77 -14.78 3.01
CA LEU A 602 6.53 -15.26 1.64
C LEU A 602 6.84 -14.15 0.63
N VAL A 603 7.73 -14.45 -0.31
CA VAL A 603 8.26 -13.48 -1.28
C VAL A 603 7.82 -13.85 -2.69
N ASP A 604 8.22 -15.03 -3.16
CA ASP A 604 8.02 -15.49 -4.54
C ASP A 604 6.96 -16.59 -4.64
N GLU A 605 6.54 -17.15 -3.50
CA GLU A 605 5.59 -18.24 -3.43
C GLU A 605 4.17 -17.76 -3.73
N LYS A 606 3.38 -18.63 -4.39
CA LYS A 606 1.93 -18.52 -4.34
C LYS A 606 1.43 -18.94 -2.98
N TYR A 607 0.36 -18.31 -2.51
CA TYR A 607 -0.14 -18.56 -1.17
C TYR A 607 -1.66 -18.55 -1.07
N LEU A 608 -2.13 -19.04 0.07
CA LEU A 608 -3.50 -19.01 0.53
C LEU A 608 -3.57 -18.21 1.83
N ILE A 609 -4.41 -17.17 1.89
CA ILE A 609 -4.67 -16.41 3.12
C ILE A 609 -5.98 -16.88 3.77
N TYR A 610 -7.08 -16.75 3.03
CA TYR A 610 -8.40 -17.19 3.48
C TYR A 610 -8.65 -18.63 3.05
N MET A 611 -8.73 -19.53 4.03
CA MET A 611 -9.12 -20.92 3.83
C MET A 611 -10.62 -21.02 3.62
N ASP A 612 -11.02 -21.77 2.58
CA ASP A 612 -12.41 -22.20 2.42
C ASP A 612 -12.66 -23.42 3.31
N LEU A 613 -13.49 -23.24 4.35
CA LEU A 613 -13.87 -24.29 5.29
C LEU A 613 -15.18 -24.96 4.85
N TYR A 614 -15.18 -26.28 4.82
CA TYR A 614 -16.34 -27.10 4.48
C TYR A 614 -16.66 -28.07 5.60
N ASP A 615 -17.96 -28.23 5.89
CA ASP A 615 -18.42 -29.46 6.53
C ASP A 615 -18.42 -30.62 5.52
N GLN A 616 -18.55 -31.85 6.03
CA GLN A 616 -18.53 -33.06 5.18
C GLN A 616 -19.60 -33.04 4.08
N SER A 617 -20.77 -32.45 4.34
CA SER A 617 -21.89 -32.42 3.40
C SER A 617 -21.66 -31.42 2.27
N ALA A 618 -21.19 -30.22 2.62
CA ALA A 618 -20.82 -29.17 1.67
C ALA A 618 -19.63 -29.59 0.81
N TRP A 619 -18.66 -30.32 1.40
CA TRP A 619 -17.55 -30.89 0.65
C TRP A 619 -17.99 -31.86 -0.44
N GLU A 620 -18.93 -32.78 -0.16
CA GLU A 620 -19.40 -33.75 -1.16
C GLU A 620 -20.10 -33.07 -2.36
N VAL A 621 -20.67 -31.88 -2.17
CA VAL A 621 -21.19 -31.04 -3.26
C VAL A 621 -20.02 -30.43 -4.04
N ARG A 622 -19.11 -29.72 -3.35
CA ARG A 622 -17.96 -29.05 -3.96
C ARG A 622 -17.07 -30.02 -4.74
N LYS A 623 -16.83 -31.21 -4.22
CA LYS A 623 -16.06 -32.27 -4.86
C LYS A 623 -16.63 -32.66 -6.23
N LYS A 624 -17.96 -32.74 -6.36
CA LYS A 624 -18.62 -33.06 -7.65
C LYS A 624 -18.48 -31.89 -8.64
N GLU A 625 -18.58 -30.66 -8.17
CA GLU A 625 -18.37 -29.47 -8.99
C GLU A 625 -16.94 -29.40 -9.53
N VAL A 626 -15.94 -29.57 -8.66
CA VAL A 626 -14.53 -29.59 -9.05
C VAL A 626 -14.24 -30.73 -10.03
N ALA A 627 -14.82 -31.92 -9.80
CA ALA A 627 -14.68 -33.04 -10.73
C ALA A 627 -15.28 -32.73 -12.12
N GLU A 628 -16.42 -32.05 -12.18
CA GLU A 628 -17.04 -31.63 -13.43
C GLU A 628 -16.21 -30.55 -14.14
N LEU A 629 -15.66 -29.59 -13.39
CA LEU A 629 -14.76 -28.56 -13.93
C LEU A 629 -13.49 -29.19 -14.51
N LYS A 630 -12.82 -30.08 -13.77
CA LYS A 630 -11.65 -30.84 -14.27
C LYS A 630 -12.00 -31.66 -15.51
N ARG A 631 -13.18 -32.28 -15.55
CA ARG A 631 -13.66 -33.02 -16.74
C ARG A 631 -13.85 -32.10 -17.95
N LYS A 632 -14.39 -30.89 -17.75
CA LYS A 632 -14.53 -29.89 -18.80
C LYS A 632 -13.17 -29.41 -19.29
N GLU A 633 -12.24 -29.09 -18.39
CA GLU A 633 -10.87 -28.68 -18.75
C GLU A 633 -10.12 -29.77 -19.53
N GLU A 634 -10.23 -31.03 -19.11
CA GLU A 634 -9.61 -32.16 -19.82
C GLU A 634 -10.26 -32.41 -21.18
N ASP A 635 -11.59 -32.24 -21.32
CA ASP A 635 -12.26 -32.30 -22.63
C ASP A 635 -11.75 -31.21 -23.56
N ILE A 636 -11.64 -29.97 -23.06
CA ILE A 636 -11.11 -28.85 -23.83
C ILE A 636 -9.66 -29.17 -24.22
N ARG A 637 -8.81 -29.59 -23.27
CA ARG A 637 -7.40 -29.93 -23.52
C ARG A 637 -7.25 -31.02 -24.56
N ARG A 638 -7.97 -32.13 -24.44
CA ARG A 638 -7.94 -33.25 -25.39
C ARG A 638 -8.37 -32.85 -26.80
N ARG A 639 -9.31 -31.91 -26.90
CA ARG A 639 -9.81 -31.40 -28.19
C ARG A 639 -8.96 -30.27 -28.74
N THR A 640 -8.05 -29.71 -27.97
CA THR A 640 -7.20 -28.60 -28.40
C THR A 640 -6.15 -29.09 -29.39
N ILE A 641 -6.13 -28.48 -30.57
CA ILE A 641 -5.13 -28.69 -31.61
C ILE A 641 -4.01 -27.66 -31.45
N ASP A 642 -4.37 -26.40 -31.16
CA ASP A 642 -3.42 -25.30 -30.99
C ASP A 642 -3.99 -24.22 -30.06
N VAL A 643 -3.11 -23.46 -29.41
CA VAL A 643 -3.48 -22.36 -28.49
C VAL A 643 -2.57 -21.18 -28.73
N LEU A 644 -3.16 -20.02 -29.00
CA LEU A 644 -2.47 -18.75 -28.98
C LEU A 644 -2.87 -17.97 -27.72
N ARG A 645 -1.88 -17.71 -26.86
CA ARG A 645 -2.00 -16.76 -25.75
C ARG A 645 -1.74 -15.34 -26.28
N ILE A 646 -2.83 -14.67 -26.66
CA ILE A 646 -2.79 -13.34 -27.28
C ILE A 646 -2.29 -12.28 -26.28
N GLY A 647 -1.56 -11.28 -26.75
CA GLY A 647 -0.89 -10.26 -25.93
C GLY A 647 0.41 -10.71 -25.26
N GLU A 648 0.79 -12.00 -25.34
CA GLU A 648 2.12 -12.47 -24.92
C GLU A 648 3.10 -12.47 -26.10
N MET A 649 4.24 -11.79 -25.93
CA MET A 649 5.20 -11.57 -27.02
C MET A 649 5.71 -12.87 -27.68
N GLN A 650 6.04 -13.90 -26.90
CA GLN A 650 6.60 -15.13 -27.46
C GLN A 650 5.53 -15.99 -28.17
N PRO A 651 4.37 -16.30 -27.55
CA PRO A 651 3.28 -16.98 -28.26
C PRO A 651 2.83 -16.26 -29.52
N GLU A 652 2.72 -14.92 -29.52
CA GLU A 652 2.36 -14.17 -30.72
C GLU A 652 3.39 -14.30 -31.85
N ARG A 653 4.69 -14.31 -31.51
CA ARG A 653 5.77 -14.58 -32.48
C ARG A 653 5.72 -16.01 -33.02
N ASP A 654 5.49 -16.99 -32.15
CA ASP A 654 5.41 -18.41 -32.53
C ASP A 654 4.24 -18.67 -33.51
N HIS A 655 3.22 -17.82 -33.48
CA HIS A 655 2.06 -17.85 -34.38
C HIS A 655 2.13 -16.80 -35.49
N HIS A 656 3.30 -16.22 -35.77
CA HIS A 656 3.52 -15.25 -36.84
C HIS A 656 2.50 -14.10 -36.85
N LEU A 657 2.23 -13.52 -35.66
CA LEU A 657 1.25 -12.45 -35.56
C LEU A 657 1.72 -11.20 -36.32
N GLU A 658 0.86 -10.71 -37.20
CA GLU A 658 1.01 -9.46 -37.95
C GLU A 658 -0.25 -8.61 -37.77
N GLY A 659 -0.13 -7.29 -37.92
CA GLY A 659 -1.30 -6.43 -37.90
C GLY A 659 -1.02 -4.96 -38.18
N GLU A 660 -2.12 -4.21 -38.30
CA GLU A 660 -2.17 -2.79 -38.57
C GLU A 660 -3.15 -2.12 -37.60
N ASN A 661 -2.76 -0.97 -37.05
CA ASN A 661 -3.51 -0.24 -36.01
C ASN A 661 -3.90 -1.11 -34.80
N THR A 662 -2.97 -1.95 -34.35
CA THR A 662 -3.22 -2.89 -33.25
C THR A 662 -2.75 -2.35 -31.91
N LEU A 663 -3.49 -2.65 -30.85
CA LEU A 663 -3.09 -2.43 -29.47
C LEU A 663 -3.24 -3.74 -28.70
N SER A 664 -2.41 -3.89 -27.67
CA SER A 664 -2.51 -4.99 -26.71
C SER A 664 -2.34 -4.44 -25.30
N GLY A 665 -2.95 -5.10 -24.33
CA GLY A 665 -2.87 -4.72 -22.93
C GLY A 665 -3.27 -5.87 -22.04
N GLU A 666 -3.58 -5.55 -20.79
CA GLU A 666 -4.08 -6.50 -19.81
C GLU A 666 -5.29 -5.90 -19.11
N ALA A 667 -6.32 -6.70 -18.89
CA ALA A 667 -7.53 -6.30 -18.18
C ALA A 667 -8.16 -7.53 -17.53
N MET A 668 -8.68 -7.38 -16.30
CA MET A 668 -9.30 -8.47 -15.52
C MET A 668 -8.39 -9.72 -15.42
N GLY A 669 -7.07 -9.50 -15.24
CA GLY A 669 -6.07 -10.57 -15.13
C GLY A 669 -5.82 -11.36 -16.41
N ARG A 670 -6.25 -10.86 -17.59
CA ARG A 670 -6.00 -11.50 -18.89
C ARG A 670 -5.46 -10.51 -19.91
N LYS A 671 -4.45 -10.95 -20.66
CA LYS A 671 -3.92 -10.17 -21.77
C LYS A 671 -4.89 -10.16 -22.94
N TRP A 672 -4.95 -9.04 -23.65
CA TRP A 672 -5.84 -8.86 -24.78
C TRP A 672 -5.15 -8.19 -25.96
N ARG A 673 -5.75 -8.36 -27.14
CA ARG A 673 -5.41 -7.60 -28.36
C ARG A 673 -6.67 -7.12 -29.08
N HIS A 674 -6.57 -5.95 -29.69
CA HIS A 674 -7.54 -5.45 -30.66
C HIS A 674 -6.86 -4.66 -31.79
N ALA A 675 -7.62 -4.31 -32.83
CA ALA A 675 -7.23 -3.35 -33.85
C ALA A 675 -8.31 -2.29 -34.06
N GLU A 676 -7.90 -1.04 -34.17
CA GLU A 676 -8.80 0.11 -34.23
C GLU A 676 -8.97 0.66 -35.65
N ASN A 677 -10.07 1.40 -35.85
CA ASN A 677 -10.34 2.21 -37.03
C ASN A 677 -10.15 1.48 -38.38
N GLY A 678 -10.76 0.31 -38.54
CA GLY A 678 -10.62 -0.50 -39.77
C GLY A 678 -9.30 -1.27 -39.87
N GLY A 679 -8.46 -1.23 -38.83
CA GLY A 679 -7.26 -2.05 -38.70
C GLY A 679 -7.55 -3.55 -38.59
N TRP A 680 -6.49 -4.34 -38.47
CA TRP A 680 -6.58 -5.79 -38.44
C TRP A 680 -5.39 -6.43 -37.75
N PHE A 681 -5.53 -7.68 -37.34
CA PHE A 681 -4.41 -8.54 -36.99
C PHE A 681 -4.69 -9.97 -37.45
N SER A 682 -3.64 -10.70 -37.78
CA SER A 682 -3.71 -12.11 -38.18
C SER A 682 -2.56 -12.91 -37.60
N PHE A 683 -2.77 -14.21 -37.49
CA PHE A 683 -1.78 -15.16 -36.99
C PHE A 683 -2.08 -16.56 -37.56
N THR A 684 -1.07 -17.42 -37.58
CA THR A 684 -1.19 -18.81 -38.04
C THR A 684 -1.58 -19.73 -36.90
N MET A 685 -2.57 -20.61 -37.11
CA MET A 685 -3.00 -21.64 -36.16
C MET A 685 -2.90 -23.02 -36.81
N LYS A 686 -2.37 -24.01 -36.09
CA LYS A 686 -2.39 -25.41 -36.54
C LYS A 686 -3.81 -25.94 -36.62
N VAL A 687 -4.07 -26.79 -37.62
CA VAL A 687 -5.34 -27.48 -37.83
C VAL A 687 -5.08 -28.97 -38.10
N GLU A 688 -6.08 -29.81 -37.87
CA GLU A 688 -6.02 -31.22 -38.23
C GLU A 688 -6.85 -31.49 -39.49
N SER A 689 -6.18 -31.91 -40.56
CA SER A 689 -6.79 -32.12 -41.89
C SER A 689 -7.88 -33.20 -41.97
N GLN A 690 -7.95 -34.10 -40.99
CA GLN A 690 -8.83 -35.29 -40.99
C GLN A 690 -10.04 -35.16 -40.06
N VAL A 691 -10.19 -34.04 -39.35
CA VAL A 691 -11.31 -33.79 -38.42
C VAL A 691 -11.93 -32.42 -38.71
N ALA A 692 -13.17 -32.23 -38.26
CA ALA A 692 -13.77 -30.90 -38.26
C ALA A 692 -13.05 -30.02 -37.22
N ASN A 693 -12.68 -28.80 -37.62
CA ASN A 693 -11.95 -27.85 -36.80
C ASN A 693 -12.90 -26.74 -36.36
N GLN A 694 -12.72 -26.22 -35.15
CA GLN A 694 -13.49 -25.14 -34.57
C GLN A 694 -12.51 -24.11 -34.00
N LEU A 695 -12.67 -22.85 -34.40
CA LEU A 695 -11.98 -21.72 -33.79
C LEU A 695 -12.77 -21.28 -32.56
N VAL A 696 -12.13 -21.24 -31.40
CA VAL A 696 -12.72 -20.73 -30.16
C VAL A 696 -12.00 -19.45 -29.78
N VAL A 697 -12.77 -18.40 -29.52
CA VAL A 697 -12.25 -17.06 -29.23
C VAL A 697 -12.87 -16.58 -27.92
N THR A 698 -12.03 -16.17 -26.97
CA THR A 698 -12.49 -15.67 -25.68
C THR A 698 -12.66 -14.14 -25.73
N TYR A 699 -13.84 -13.67 -25.32
CA TYR A 699 -14.19 -12.25 -25.22
C TYR A 699 -14.55 -11.85 -23.80
N TRP A 700 -14.43 -10.56 -23.48
CA TRP A 700 -15.02 -9.98 -22.27
C TRP A 700 -16.45 -9.54 -22.56
N GLY A 701 -17.43 -10.09 -21.85
CA GLY A 701 -18.82 -9.87 -22.19
C GLY A 701 -19.40 -8.54 -21.71
N SER A 702 -18.63 -7.72 -20.99
CA SER A 702 -18.92 -6.30 -20.76
C SER A 702 -18.27 -5.36 -21.79
N ASP A 703 -17.56 -5.89 -22.80
CA ASP A 703 -16.99 -5.04 -23.86
C ASP A 703 -18.10 -4.27 -24.59
N ILE A 704 -17.89 -2.96 -24.66
CA ILE A 704 -18.71 -1.97 -25.36
C ILE A 704 -17.79 -1.11 -26.25
N GLY A 705 -18.37 -0.16 -26.99
CA GLY A 705 -17.59 0.86 -27.70
C GLY A 705 -17.28 0.50 -29.15
N ASN A 706 -18.33 0.23 -29.94
CA ASN A 706 -18.23 0.24 -31.41
C ASN A 706 -17.38 -0.90 -32.00
N ARG A 707 -17.39 -2.08 -31.34
CA ARG A 707 -16.64 -3.28 -31.73
C ARG A 707 -17.46 -4.12 -32.71
N GLU A 708 -17.10 -4.04 -33.98
CA GLU A 708 -17.76 -4.79 -35.06
C GLU A 708 -16.72 -5.17 -36.13
N PHE A 709 -16.56 -6.47 -36.36
CA PHE A 709 -15.45 -7.00 -37.15
C PHE A 709 -15.78 -8.32 -37.82
N ASP A 710 -15.00 -8.65 -38.85
CA ASP A 710 -15.05 -9.93 -39.55
C ASP A 710 -13.90 -10.83 -39.09
N ILE A 711 -14.20 -12.12 -38.96
CA ILE A 711 -13.22 -13.17 -38.69
C ILE A 711 -13.01 -13.93 -39.99
N LEU A 712 -11.77 -14.03 -40.44
CA LEU A 712 -11.40 -14.70 -41.68
C LEU A 712 -10.43 -15.86 -41.42
N VAL A 713 -10.56 -16.92 -42.22
CA VAL A 713 -9.64 -18.05 -42.26
C VAL A 713 -9.11 -18.18 -43.69
N ASP A 714 -7.80 -18.04 -43.88
CA ASP A 714 -7.13 -17.96 -45.19
C ASP A 714 -7.80 -16.96 -46.15
N GLY A 715 -8.15 -15.78 -45.61
CA GLY A 715 -8.81 -14.70 -46.37
C GLY A 715 -10.28 -14.94 -46.69
N LYS A 716 -10.87 -16.08 -46.30
CA LYS A 716 -12.31 -16.35 -46.43
C LYS A 716 -13.03 -15.97 -45.15
N LYS A 717 -14.10 -15.19 -45.26
CA LYS A 717 -14.91 -14.76 -44.11
C LYS A 717 -15.62 -15.96 -43.46
N LEU A 718 -15.26 -16.24 -42.21
CA LEU A 718 -15.87 -17.26 -41.36
C LEU A 718 -17.12 -16.72 -40.66
N ALA A 719 -17.02 -15.53 -40.05
CA ALA A 719 -18.10 -14.92 -39.29
C ALA A 719 -17.98 -13.38 -39.24
N SER A 720 -19.03 -12.71 -38.79
CA SER A 720 -19.00 -11.34 -38.29
C SER A 720 -19.31 -11.37 -36.80
N GLN A 721 -18.60 -10.57 -36.01
CA GLN A 721 -18.81 -10.44 -34.58
C GLN A 721 -19.14 -8.99 -34.22
N VAL A 722 -20.06 -8.84 -33.25
CA VAL A 722 -20.36 -7.58 -32.57
C VAL A 722 -20.20 -7.82 -31.07
N LEU A 723 -19.45 -6.95 -30.39
CA LEU A 723 -19.34 -6.93 -28.93
C LEU A 723 -20.09 -5.70 -28.41
N GLU A 724 -21.23 -5.95 -27.78
CA GLU A 724 -22.20 -4.98 -27.29
C GLU A 724 -22.76 -5.40 -25.93
N ARG A 725 -21.86 -5.73 -24.99
CA ARG A 725 -22.21 -6.18 -23.64
C ARG A 725 -22.95 -7.54 -23.63
N ASN A 726 -22.47 -8.49 -24.43
CA ASN A 726 -23.14 -9.76 -24.73
C ASN A 726 -23.31 -10.70 -23.51
N MET A 727 -22.37 -10.66 -22.56
CA MET A 727 -22.34 -11.48 -21.33
C MET A 727 -21.73 -10.62 -20.19
N PRO A 728 -22.49 -9.65 -19.65
CA PRO A 728 -21.94 -8.66 -18.74
C PRO A 728 -21.13 -9.29 -17.60
N GLU A 729 -19.96 -8.73 -17.31
CA GLU A 729 -19.09 -9.07 -16.17
C GLU A 729 -18.46 -10.47 -16.21
N GLU A 730 -18.58 -11.19 -17.32
CA GLU A 730 -18.00 -12.52 -17.49
C GLU A 730 -17.15 -12.64 -18.76
N PHE A 731 -16.09 -13.45 -18.70
CA PHE A 731 -15.43 -13.94 -19.90
C PHE A 731 -16.24 -15.07 -20.50
N TYR A 732 -16.40 -15.07 -21.82
CA TYR A 732 -17.08 -16.14 -22.53
C TYR A 732 -16.34 -16.57 -23.78
N ASP A 733 -16.47 -17.84 -24.12
CA ASP A 733 -15.89 -18.44 -25.32
C ASP A 733 -16.95 -18.48 -26.43
N GLU A 734 -16.67 -17.83 -27.55
CA GLU A 734 -17.47 -17.94 -28.76
C GLU A 734 -16.87 -18.99 -29.70
N HIS A 735 -17.72 -19.81 -30.30
CA HIS A 735 -17.32 -20.97 -31.07
C HIS A 735 -17.65 -20.78 -32.56
N TYR A 736 -16.63 -20.83 -33.42
CA TYR A 736 -16.78 -20.69 -34.86
C TYR A 736 -16.35 -21.98 -35.59
N ASP A 737 -17.32 -22.71 -36.12
CA ASP A 737 -17.07 -23.94 -36.87
C ASP A 737 -16.42 -23.63 -38.21
N ILE A 738 -15.19 -24.13 -38.42
CA ILE A 738 -14.49 -23.96 -39.69
C ILE A 738 -14.95 -25.08 -40.64
N PRO A 739 -15.50 -24.75 -41.82
CA PRO A 739 -15.89 -25.76 -42.80
C PRO A 739 -14.72 -26.70 -43.10
N THR A 740 -14.93 -28.02 -42.99
CA THR A 740 -13.87 -29.03 -43.18
C THR A 740 -13.16 -28.90 -44.53
N SER A 741 -13.85 -28.40 -45.56
CA SER A 741 -13.27 -28.13 -46.88
C SER A 741 -12.19 -27.03 -46.87
N TRP A 742 -12.11 -26.20 -45.83
CA TRP A 742 -11.13 -25.12 -45.69
C TRP A 742 -9.83 -25.59 -45.05
N THR A 743 -9.89 -26.64 -44.21
CA THR A 743 -8.74 -27.23 -43.51
C THR A 743 -8.29 -28.58 -44.07
N SER A 744 -9.07 -29.20 -44.96
CA SER A 744 -8.71 -30.48 -45.58
C SER A 744 -7.36 -30.38 -46.32
N GLY A 745 -6.46 -31.32 -46.02
CA GLY A 745 -5.10 -31.38 -46.56
C GLY A 745 -4.13 -30.33 -46.00
N LYS A 746 -4.54 -29.51 -45.02
CA LYS A 746 -3.69 -28.49 -44.38
C LYS A 746 -3.30 -28.89 -42.96
N ASN A 747 -2.16 -28.38 -42.53
CA ASN A 747 -1.69 -28.52 -41.14
C ASN A 747 -1.77 -27.19 -40.36
N GLU A 748 -1.98 -26.08 -41.07
CA GLU A 748 -2.13 -24.74 -40.50
C GLU A 748 -3.05 -23.88 -41.39
N VAL A 749 -3.63 -22.83 -40.80
CA VAL A 749 -4.41 -21.80 -41.47
C VAL A 749 -4.08 -20.43 -40.88
N THR A 750 -4.27 -19.37 -41.64
CA THR A 750 -4.17 -17.98 -41.15
C THR A 750 -5.54 -17.51 -40.68
N VAL A 751 -5.64 -17.13 -39.40
CA VAL A 751 -6.83 -16.50 -38.81
C VAL A 751 -6.61 -14.99 -38.79
N ARG A 752 -7.59 -14.20 -39.25
CA ARG A 752 -7.53 -12.73 -39.25
C ARG A 752 -8.78 -12.14 -38.62
N PHE A 753 -8.59 -11.16 -37.76
CA PHE A 753 -9.64 -10.28 -37.24
C PHE A 753 -9.54 -8.94 -37.95
N GLN A 754 -10.61 -8.54 -38.63
CA GLN A 754 -10.65 -7.36 -39.49
C GLN A 754 -11.74 -6.41 -39.04
N ALA A 755 -11.36 -5.23 -38.56
CA ALA A 755 -12.33 -4.23 -38.16
C ALA A 755 -13.06 -3.70 -39.40
N LYS A 756 -14.35 -3.39 -39.27
CA LYS A 756 -15.05 -2.57 -40.26
C LYS A 756 -14.54 -1.13 -40.18
N PRO A 757 -14.73 -0.29 -41.22
CA PRO A 757 -14.33 1.12 -41.18
C PRO A 757 -14.86 1.83 -39.92
N GLU A 758 -14.01 2.59 -39.23
CA GLU A 758 -14.33 3.30 -37.97
C GLU A 758 -14.76 2.40 -36.79
N LYS A 759 -14.60 1.08 -36.91
CA LYS A 759 -14.90 0.10 -35.85
C LYS A 759 -13.61 -0.48 -35.26
N ILE A 760 -13.78 -1.24 -34.19
CA ILE A 760 -12.70 -1.99 -33.53
C ILE A 760 -12.88 -3.49 -33.76
N ALA A 761 -11.80 -4.20 -34.09
CA ALA A 761 -11.73 -5.65 -34.12
C ALA A 761 -11.07 -6.20 -32.88
N GLY A 762 -11.78 -7.05 -32.14
CA GLY A 762 -11.25 -7.68 -30.93
C GLY A 762 -11.63 -6.95 -29.65
N GLY A 763 -10.76 -7.02 -28.65
CA GLY A 763 -11.18 -7.34 -27.27
C GLY A 763 -11.03 -8.84 -27.06
N ILE A 764 -9.99 -9.44 -27.66
CA ILE A 764 -9.77 -10.89 -27.65
C ILE A 764 -8.80 -11.20 -26.53
N TYR A 765 -9.20 -12.12 -25.66
CA TYR A 765 -8.44 -12.52 -24.47
C TYR A 765 -7.88 -13.95 -24.57
N GLY A 766 -8.21 -14.67 -25.64
CA GLY A 766 -7.74 -16.03 -25.88
C GLY A 766 -8.18 -16.56 -27.23
N VAL A 767 -7.33 -17.40 -27.84
CA VAL A 767 -7.64 -18.05 -29.11
C VAL A 767 -7.20 -19.51 -29.07
N ARG A 768 -8.08 -20.42 -29.49
CA ARG A 768 -7.83 -21.86 -29.49
C ARG A 768 -8.38 -22.50 -30.75
N MET A 769 -7.60 -23.37 -31.37
CA MET A 769 -8.09 -24.28 -32.40
C MET A 769 -8.47 -25.60 -31.75
N MET A 770 -9.67 -26.10 -32.00
CA MET A 770 -10.18 -27.33 -31.40
C MET A 770 -10.77 -28.28 -32.43
N LYS A 771 -10.82 -29.57 -32.08
CA LYS A 771 -11.65 -30.57 -32.77
C LYS A 771 -13.11 -30.28 -32.45
N LEU A 772 -13.97 -30.18 -33.47
CA LEU A 772 -15.42 -30.01 -33.30
C LEU A 772 -16.00 -31.21 -32.51
N ARG A 773 -17.01 -30.97 -31.66
CA ARG A 773 -17.64 -32.01 -30.82
C ARG A 773 -18.33 -33.10 -31.63
#